data_AF-A0A1H0TVD8-F1
#
_entry.id   AF-A0A1H0TVD8-F1
#
_cell.length_a   1.000
_cell.length_b   1.000
_cell.length_c   1.000
_cell.angle_alpha   90.00
_cell.angle_beta   90.00
_cell.angle_gamma   90.00
#
_symmetry.space_group_name_H-M   'P 1'
#
loop_
_entity.id
_entity.type
_entity.pdbx_description
1 polymer ?
#
loop_
_entity_poly.entity_id
_entity_poly.type
_entity_poly.pdbx_seq_one_letter_code
_entity_poly.pdbx_strand_id
1 'polypeptide(L)'
;MQLLKSTILTLACITSGILMHPCFGQNNIYVSNSGNDKNDGTFKHPVQHLAAALSKAAGYVNEDVVVLLRGGIYPQQKTIELNQGDFKERSLTISSYPNEKAVITGSGKINPVWQPYKGNIIKTKLVAGIAPDQLFMNGKSLPMARYPNFDSTARIYNGTAKDAISETRVKTWQAPAGGYIHALHAGEWGSFDYLITGKNDKGGLTYEGGWQNNRPSPMNKQDRFVENIFEELDAPGEWFYNKTSQTLYLYPPTGVNLNKAVFTVSALTDLIHIIGSKEKPLSNITIKGIDFTQTARSFMLAKEPLLRSDWRMYRGGAILLDRTEQVTISNCNFYELGGNAVFVSNYSKNDIIRDNYIHTIGGNAIAFVGNPNAARSPAFSYETFVPWDKMDYQPGPKSSDYPQYCSATGNLIHHIGTIEKQVAGVQISMSSHITVSHNTIYNTPRAGLNMSEGTWGGHMIEFNDVFNTVLETGDNGAYNSWGRDRYWRPERNLIDSIVAARPGIQYLDVIDPITIRNNRFQCDHGWDIDLDDGSSNYRIYNNVCLSGGLKLREGYSRTVTNNIIINNTFHPHVWLKNSNDVFEHNIVSLPYAPILINNWGKSVDQNFFLTKEALADAQNLGLDKNSIYGDAQFIDAKSGNYHLKPGSPALKAGIKDFDMNFGVTSVVLKKLAQKPVINLLVTSTNQGKQSQVEWLGAHFKNIESLGERSAAGLHDNNGALLTDLPAASLAAKNGLQKGDVVIKLNEDSVNSIEELLKVYQKIKWMGKAKLVIVRNQNQQVITVSFK
;
A
#
# COMPACT_ATOMS: atom_id res chain seq x y z
N MET A 1 -56.43 -71.32 26.85
CA MET A 1 -56.36 -71.38 28.33
C MET A 1 -55.93 -70.01 28.83
N GLN A 2 -56.82 -69.36 29.59
CA GLN A 2 -56.66 -68.26 30.54
C GLN A 2 -55.39 -67.36 30.57
N LEU A 3 -55.64 -66.04 30.47
CA LEU A 3 -55.25 -64.94 31.37
C LEU A 3 -53.76 -64.67 31.72
N LEU A 4 -53.24 -63.44 31.45
CA LEU A 4 -53.22 -62.27 32.38
C LEU A 4 -52.18 -61.18 32.01
N LYS A 5 -52.60 -59.92 32.30
CA LYS A 5 -51.84 -58.69 32.70
C LYS A 5 -51.16 -57.87 31.60
N SER A 6 -51.77 -56.76 31.12
CA SER A 6 -51.97 -55.42 31.72
C SER A 6 -50.75 -54.48 31.61
N THR A 7 -50.86 -53.38 30.86
CA THR A 7 -51.00 -51.98 31.38
C THR A 7 -51.04 -51.00 30.20
N ILE A 8 -51.93 -50.01 30.33
CA ILE A 8 -52.33 -48.98 29.36
C ILE A 8 -51.26 -47.87 29.26
N LEU A 9 -50.98 -47.36 28.05
CA LEU A 9 -50.63 -45.95 27.86
C LEU A 9 -51.21 -45.38 26.56
N THR A 10 -51.90 -44.27 26.76
CA THR A 10 -52.63 -43.32 25.91
C THR A 10 -52.04 -43.05 24.51
N LEU A 11 -52.87 -43.23 23.46
CA LEU A 11 -52.63 -42.77 22.10
C LEU A 11 -53.29 -41.39 21.92
N ALA A 12 -52.49 -40.32 21.83
CA ALA A 12 -52.97 -38.99 21.45
C ALA A 12 -52.68 -38.74 19.97
N CYS A 13 -53.71 -38.38 19.21
CA CYS A 13 -53.67 -38.05 17.78
C CYS A 13 -52.61 -36.99 17.47
N ILE A 14 -51.63 -37.33 16.63
CA ILE A 14 -50.73 -36.36 16.00
C ILE A 14 -51.46 -35.79 14.77
N THR A 15 -52.01 -34.60 14.91
CA THR A 15 -52.39 -33.75 13.78
C THR A 15 -51.12 -33.34 13.04
N SER A 16 -51.01 -33.74 11.78
CA SER A 16 -49.92 -33.32 10.89
C SER A 16 -50.09 -31.83 10.56
N GLY A 17 -49.46 -30.97 11.36
CA GLY A 17 -49.24 -29.58 11.02
C GLY A 17 -48.20 -29.50 9.91
N ILE A 18 -48.65 -29.26 8.68
CA ILE A 18 -47.79 -28.82 7.58
C ILE A 18 -47.22 -27.46 8.00
N LEU A 19 -45.96 -27.46 8.45
CA LEU A 19 -45.14 -26.25 8.57
C LEU A 19 -44.93 -25.69 7.16
N MET A 20 -45.87 -24.87 6.69
CA MET A 20 -45.64 -23.97 5.57
C MET A 20 -44.48 -23.05 5.97
N HIS A 21 -43.27 -23.39 5.53
CA HIS A 21 -42.19 -22.41 5.47
C HIS A 21 -42.65 -21.36 4.46
N PRO A 22 -42.74 -20.07 4.83
CA PRO A 22 -43.00 -19.03 3.85
C PRO A 22 -41.88 -19.06 2.82
N CYS A 23 -42.22 -19.50 1.60
CA CYS A 23 -41.39 -19.33 0.43
C CYS A 23 -41.40 -17.83 0.12
N PHE A 24 -40.49 -17.06 0.73
CA PHE A 24 -40.31 -15.67 0.37
C PHE A 24 -39.85 -15.63 -1.09
N GLY A 25 -40.70 -15.11 -1.98
CA GLY A 25 -40.36 -14.93 -3.39
C GLY A 25 -39.22 -13.93 -3.52
N GLN A 26 -38.21 -14.27 -4.33
CA GLN A 26 -37.11 -13.37 -4.66
C GLN A 26 -37.61 -12.34 -5.69
N ASN A 27 -37.58 -11.05 -5.34
CA ASN A 27 -38.02 -9.98 -6.24
C ASN A 27 -36.91 -9.63 -7.22
N ASN A 28 -37.06 -10.07 -8.47
CA ASN A 28 -36.05 -9.86 -9.51
C ASN A 28 -36.39 -8.61 -10.35
N ILE A 29 -35.44 -7.67 -10.43
CA ILE A 29 -35.49 -6.48 -11.29
C ILE A 29 -34.40 -6.60 -12.35
N TYR A 30 -34.78 -6.46 -13.63
CA TYR A 30 -33.89 -6.68 -14.76
C TYR A 30 -33.48 -5.35 -15.41
N VAL A 31 -32.19 -5.21 -15.67
CA VAL A 31 -31.58 -4.06 -16.36
C VAL A 31 -31.03 -4.51 -17.70
N SER A 32 -31.33 -3.80 -18.78
CA SER A 32 -30.82 -4.09 -20.13
C SER A 32 -30.56 -2.82 -20.90
N ASN A 33 -29.49 -2.77 -21.72
CA ASN A 33 -29.24 -1.65 -22.63
C ASN A 33 -30.41 -1.35 -23.59
N SER A 34 -31.23 -2.36 -23.90
CA SER A 34 -32.44 -2.25 -24.73
C SER A 34 -33.72 -1.97 -23.93
N GLY A 35 -33.61 -1.78 -22.61
CA GLY A 35 -34.73 -1.53 -21.70
C GLY A 35 -35.24 -0.08 -21.77
N ASN A 36 -36.17 0.24 -20.88
CA ASN A 36 -36.70 1.60 -20.70
C ASN A 36 -37.02 1.81 -19.21
N ASP A 37 -36.55 2.90 -18.60
CA ASP A 37 -36.73 3.15 -17.17
C ASP A 37 -38.18 3.32 -16.71
N LYS A 38 -39.11 3.54 -17.66
CA LYS A 38 -40.55 3.54 -17.39
C LYS A 38 -41.15 2.13 -17.27
N ASN A 39 -40.43 1.10 -17.70
CA ASN A 39 -40.89 -0.28 -17.61
C ASN A 39 -41.01 -0.74 -16.14
N ASP A 40 -41.69 -1.85 -15.89
CA ASP A 40 -41.87 -2.40 -14.54
C ASP A 40 -40.61 -3.08 -13.97
N GLY A 41 -39.61 -3.38 -14.81
CA GLY A 41 -38.37 -4.04 -14.40
C GLY A 41 -38.45 -5.56 -14.46
N THR A 42 -39.48 -6.15 -15.08
CA THR A 42 -39.57 -7.59 -15.31
C THR A 42 -38.62 -8.06 -16.41
N PHE A 43 -38.41 -9.38 -16.54
CA PHE A 43 -37.55 -9.93 -17.60
C PHE A 43 -38.00 -9.53 -19.02
N LYS A 44 -39.32 -9.41 -19.24
CA LYS A 44 -39.91 -9.00 -20.53
C LYS A 44 -39.84 -7.49 -20.74
N HIS A 45 -39.92 -6.72 -19.67
CA HIS A 45 -39.89 -5.25 -19.69
C HIS A 45 -38.81 -4.75 -18.73
N PRO A 46 -37.52 -4.93 -19.07
CA PRO A 46 -36.43 -4.50 -18.20
C PRO A 46 -36.32 -2.97 -18.19
N VAL A 47 -35.81 -2.41 -17.09
CA VAL A 47 -35.37 -1.01 -17.05
C VAL A 47 -34.04 -0.84 -17.80
N GLN A 48 -33.69 0.40 -18.14
CA GLN A 48 -32.48 0.68 -18.91
C GLN A 48 -31.26 0.91 -18.03
N HIS A 49 -31.43 1.65 -16.93
CA HIS A 49 -30.34 2.08 -16.07
C HIS A 49 -30.40 1.42 -14.68
N LEU A 50 -29.22 1.17 -14.11
CA LEU A 50 -29.10 0.63 -12.75
C LEU A 50 -29.79 1.54 -11.72
N ALA A 51 -29.65 2.86 -11.83
CA ALA A 51 -30.33 3.81 -10.94
C ALA A 51 -31.87 3.64 -10.94
N ALA A 52 -32.48 3.35 -12.10
CA ALA A 52 -33.92 3.09 -12.18
C ALA A 52 -34.30 1.76 -11.52
N ALA A 53 -33.45 0.73 -11.64
CA ALA A 53 -33.66 -0.53 -10.94
C ALA A 53 -33.59 -0.37 -9.42
N LEU A 54 -32.62 0.40 -8.92
CA LEU A 54 -32.47 0.69 -7.50
C LEU A 54 -33.63 1.54 -6.96
N SER A 55 -34.11 2.51 -7.75
CA SER A 55 -35.31 3.26 -7.39
C SER A 55 -36.55 2.38 -7.27
N LYS A 56 -36.64 1.29 -8.05
CA LYS A 56 -37.72 0.29 -7.93
C LYS A 56 -37.50 -0.64 -6.75
N ALA A 57 -36.26 -1.05 -6.51
CA ALA A 57 -35.88 -1.87 -5.35
C ALA A 57 -36.33 -1.20 -4.04
N ALA A 58 -36.13 0.11 -3.92
CA ALA A 58 -36.55 0.92 -2.76
C ALA A 58 -38.06 0.91 -2.46
N GLY A 59 -38.88 0.40 -3.39
CA GLY A 59 -40.32 0.19 -3.19
C GLY A 59 -40.67 -1.09 -2.42
N TYR A 60 -39.76 -2.07 -2.34
CA TYR A 60 -39.94 -3.31 -1.62
C TYR A 60 -39.56 -3.13 -0.14
N VAL A 61 -40.37 -3.66 0.78
CA VAL A 61 -40.18 -3.46 2.22
C VAL A 61 -40.02 -4.80 2.91
N ASN A 62 -38.87 -5.00 3.58
CA ASN A 62 -38.53 -6.23 4.29
C ASN A 62 -38.56 -7.49 3.39
N GLU A 63 -38.24 -7.32 2.11
CA GLU A 63 -38.15 -8.39 1.11
C GLU A 63 -36.74 -8.48 0.53
N ASP A 64 -36.37 -9.64 -0.02
CA ASP A 64 -35.10 -9.80 -0.74
C ASP A 64 -35.27 -9.37 -2.20
N VAL A 65 -34.41 -8.44 -2.63
CA VAL A 65 -34.43 -7.90 -3.99
C VAL A 65 -33.13 -8.23 -4.71
N VAL A 66 -33.26 -8.68 -5.96
CA VAL A 66 -32.11 -8.93 -6.84
C VAL A 66 -32.23 -8.11 -8.11
N VAL A 67 -31.24 -7.26 -8.33
CA VAL A 67 -31.06 -6.52 -9.57
C VAL A 67 -30.11 -7.30 -10.48
N LEU A 68 -30.62 -7.73 -11.64
CA LEU A 68 -29.90 -8.52 -12.63
C LEU A 68 -29.60 -7.68 -13.87
N LEU A 69 -28.32 -7.39 -14.09
CA LEU A 69 -27.85 -6.66 -15.27
C LEU A 69 -27.59 -7.64 -16.42
N ARG A 70 -28.29 -7.46 -17.54
CA ARG A 70 -28.00 -8.19 -18.79
C ARG A 70 -26.63 -7.82 -19.32
N GLY A 71 -26.06 -8.67 -20.18
CA GLY A 71 -24.76 -8.46 -20.80
C GLY A 71 -24.70 -7.15 -21.57
N GLY A 72 -23.69 -6.33 -21.29
CA GLY A 72 -23.57 -5.00 -21.87
C GLY A 72 -22.77 -4.02 -21.03
N ILE A 73 -22.61 -2.80 -21.56
CA ILE A 73 -21.88 -1.71 -20.92
C ILE A 73 -22.90 -0.67 -20.45
N TYR A 74 -22.80 -0.28 -19.18
CA TYR A 74 -23.70 0.65 -18.49
C TYR A 74 -22.93 1.88 -18.01
N PRO A 75 -22.76 2.90 -18.86
CA PRO A 75 -22.17 4.18 -18.48
C PRO A 75 -23.00 4.87 -17.40
N GLN A 76 -22.32 5.35 -16.35
CA GLN A 76 -22.95 6.14 -15.31
C GLN A 76 -22.81 7.64 -15.60
N GLN A 77 -23.91 8.37 -15.46
CA GLN A 77 -23.93 9.83 -15.63
C GLN A 77 -23.53 10.58 -14.35
N LYS A 78 -23.68 9.92 -13.21
CA LYS A 78 -23.30 10.36 -11.87
C LYS A 78 -23.01 9.13 -11.02
N THR A 79 -22.29 9.31 -9.92
CA THR A 79 -22.12 8.27 -8.90
C THR A 79 -23.49 7.77 -8.44
N ILE A 80 -23.64 6.45 -8.34
CA ILE A 80 -24.84 5.82 -7.80
C ILE A 80 -24.74 5.86 -6.28
N GLU A 81 -25.71 6.51 -5.65
CA GLU A 81 -25.78 6.64 -4.20
C GLU A 81 -26.85 5.69 -3.65
N LEU A 82 -26.43 4.71 -2.85
CA LEU A 82 -27.31 3.88 -2.03
C LEU A 82 -27.28 4.42 -0.60
N ASN A 83 -28.34 5.13 -0.23
CA ASN A 83 -28.45 5.78 1.08
C ASN A 83 -29.43 5.07 2.00
N GLN A 84 -29.21 5.21 3.31
CA GLN A 84 -30.11 4.72 4.36
C GLN A 84 -31.59 5.09 4.17
N GLY A 85 -31.88 6.30 3.65
CA GLY A 85 -33.26 6.78 3.46
C GLY A 85 -34.04 5.99 2.40
N ASP A 86 -33.32 5.42 1.44
CA ASP A 86 -33.88 4.73 0.29
C ASP A 86 -33.95 3.20 0.51
N PHE A 87 -33.17 2.67 1.45
CA PHE A 87 -33.08 1.23 1.72
C PHE A 87 -34.14 0.75 2.71
N LYS A 88 -35.11 -0.02 2.20
CA LYS A 88 -36.23 -0.62 2.96
C LYS A 88 -36.31 -2.14 2.79
N GLU A 89 -35.55 -2.66 1.84
CA GLU A 89 -35.39 -4.07 1.52
C GLU A 89 -34.75 -4.81 2.71
N ARG A 90 -35.00 -6.11 2.81
CA ARG A 90 -34.29 -6.98 3.76
C ARG A 90 -32.85 -7.23 3.30
N SER A 91 -32.68 -7.43 1.99
CA SER A 91 -31.38 -7.59 1.34
C SER A 91 -31.44 -7.13 -0.11
N LEU A 92 -30.30 -6.69 -0.64
CA LEU A 92 -30.16 -6.28 -2.03
C LEU A 92 -28.96 -6.99 -2.66
N THR A 93 -29.20 -7.71 -3.75
CA THR A 93 -28.11 -8.26 -4.59
C THR A 93 -28.09 -7.55 -5.94
N ILE A 94 -26.95 -6.99 -6.32
CA ILE A 94 -26.71 -6.43 -7.66
C ILE A 94 -25.73 -7.36 -8.35
N SER A 95 -26.13 -7.96 -9.48
CA SER A 95 -25.29 -8.93 -10.17
C SER A 95 -25.47 -8.93 -11.68
N SER A 96 -24.47 -9.42 -12.40
CA SER A 96 -24.67 -9.81 -13.80
C SER A 96 -25.70 -10.94 -13.89
N TYR A 97 -26.51 -10.92 -14.93
CA TYR A 97 -27.39 -12.03 -15.28
C TYR A 97 -26.54 -13.30 -15.52
N PRO A 98 -27.01 -14.50 -15.13
CA PRO A 98 -26.21 -15.71 -15.21
C PRO A 98 -25.59 -15.95 -16.61
N ASN A 99 -24.28 -16.21 -16.63
CA ASN A 99 -23.47 -16.42 -17.85
C ASN A 99 -23.36 -15.20 -18.79
N GLU A 100 -23.82 -14.03 -18.37
CA GLU A 100 -23.64 -12.77 -19.09
C GLU A 100 -22.63 -11.88 -18.34
N LYS A 101 -22.07 -10.90 -19.05
CA LYS A 101 -21.07 -9.98 -18.51
C LYS A 101 -21.59 -8.53 -18.55
N ALA A 102 -21.93 -7.99 -17.39
CA ALA A 102 -22.27 -6.58 -17.24
C ALA A 102 -21.04 -5.75 -16.83
N VAL A 103 -20.87 -4.60 -17.48
CA VAL A 103 -19.79 -3.64 -17.21
C VAL A 103 -20.39 -2.32 -16.77
N ILE A 104 -20.03 -1.84 -15.58
CA ILE A 104 -20.33 -0.49 -15.12
C ILE A 104 -19.11 0.38 -15.38
N THR A 105 -19.30 1.50 -16.08
CA THR A 105 -18.19 2.36 -16.49
C THR A 105 -18.41 3.82 -16.10
N GLY A 106 -17.33 4.48 -15.69
CA GLY A 106 -17.29 5.91 -15.36
C GLY A 106 -17.05 6.79 -16.58
N SER A 107 -17.04 6.21 -17.78
CA SER A 107 -16.72 6.90 -19.03
C SER A 107 -17.91 6.98 -19.99
N GLY A 108 -17.93 8.03 -20.81
CA GLY A 108 -18.89 8.23 -21.88
C GLY A 108 -18.27 8.00 -23.25
N LYS A 109 -19.00 7.35 -24.16
CA LYS A 109 -18.58 7.19 -25.57
C LYS A 109 -18.57 8.54 -26.28
N ILE A 110 -17.51 8.78 -27.05
CA ILE A 110 -17.41 9.91 -27.97
C ILE A 110 -17.32 9.40 -29.41
N ASN A 111 -17.82 10.18 -30.37
CA ASN A 111 -17.78 9.85 -31.79
C ASN A 111 -16.96 10.92 -32.53
N PRO A 112 -15.62 10.86 -32.42
CA PRO A 112 -14.76 11.90 -32.97
C PRO A 112 -14.84 11.91 -34.50
N VAL A 113 -14.92 13.11 -35.09
CA VAL A 113 -14.77 13.30 -36.54
C VAL A 113 -13.40 13.92 -36.78
N TRP A 114 -12.44 13.04 -37.02
CA TRP A 114 -11.03 13.42 -37.11
C TRP A 114 -10.74 14.25 -38.36
N GLN A 115 -9.98 15.33 -38.16
CA GLN A 115 -9.46 16.20 -39.21
C GLN A 115 -7.93 16.31 -39.07
N PRO A 116 -7.19 16.38 -40.19
CA PRO A 116 -5.76 16.67 -40.13
C PRO A 116 -5.48 18.00 -39.41
N TYR A 117 -4.36 18.08 -38.68
CA TYR A 117 -3.90 19.31 -38.06
C TYR A 117 -2.48 19.71 -38.52
N LYS A 118 -1.43 19.10 -37.95
CA LYS A 118 -0.02 19.41 -38.26
C LYS A 118 0.83 18.16 -38.06
N GLY A 119 1.71 17.87 -39.02
CA GLY A 119 2.47 16.61 -39.01
C GLY A 119 1.52 15.41 -38.98
N ASN A 120 1.76 14.47 -38.07
CA ASN A 120 0.89 13.30 -37.86
C ASN A 120 -0.28 13.58 -36.90
N ILE A 121 -0.38 14.77 -36.31
CA ILE A 121 -1.42 15.10 -35.35
C ILE A 121 -2.75 15.34 -36.08
N ILE A 122 -3.80 14.73 -35.55
CA ILE A 122 -5.19 14.94 -35.95
C ILE A 122 -5.97 15.59 -34.81
N LYS A 123 -7.11 16.17 -35.14
CA LYS A 123 -7.98 16.84 -34.16
C LYS A 123 -9.45 16.62 -34.43
N THR A 124 -10.26 16.78 -33.39
CA THR A 124 -11.72 16.87 -33.48
C THR A 124 -12.23 17.92 -32.51
N LYS A 125 -13.37 18.53 -32.81
CA LYS A 125 -14.13 19.22 -31.76
C LYS A 125 -14.75 18.18 -30.84
N LEU A 126 -14.67 18.44 -29.54
CA LEU A 126 -15.33 17.65 -28.53
C LEU A 126 -16.21 18.60 -27.71
N VAL A 127 -17.48 18.69 -28.08
CA VAL A 127 -18.49 19.45 -27.32
C VAL A 127 -18.91 18.59 -26.11
N ALA A 128 -17.94 18.25 -25.27
CA ALA A 128 -18.22 17.62 -23.98
C ALA A 128 -18.40 18.74 -22.94
N GLY A 129 -19.46 18.67 -22.15
CA GLY A 129 -19.67 19.58 -21.02
C GLY A 129 -18.61 19.42 -19.92
N ILE A 130 -17.76 18.39 -20.00
CA ILE A 130 -16.69 18.07 -19.05
C ILE A 130 -15.39 17.84 -19.84
N ALA A 131 -14.30 18.46 -19.39
CA ALA A 131 -12.98 18.21 -19.95
C ALA A 131 -12.55 16.77 -19.61
N PRO A 132 -12.12 15.96 -20.59
CA PRO A 132 -11.69 14.59 -20.34
C PRO A 132 -10.46 14.57 -19.44
N ASP A 133 -10.50 13.79 -18.37
CA ASP A 133 -9.32 13.50 -17.55
C ASP A 133 -8.55 12.28 -18.09
N GLN A 134 -9.25 11.30 -18.65
CA GLN A 134 -8.65 10.18 -19.38
C GLN A 134 -9.35 9.99 -20.72
N LEU A 135 -8.57 9.62 -21.74
CA LEU A 135 -9.05 9.18 -23.05
C LEU A 135 -8.74 7.70 -23.19
N PHE A 136 -9.74 6.89 -23.51
CA PHE A 136 -9.56 5.48 -23.78
C PHE A 136 -9.82 5.19 -25.26
N MET A 137 -9.01 4.29 -25.81
CA MET A 137 -9.21 3.73 -27.14
C MET A 137 -9.31 2.22 -27.04
N ASN A 138 -10.43 1.66 -27.52
CA ASN A 138 -10.75 0.23 -27.42
C ASN A 138 -10.63 -0.30 -25.97
N GLY A 139 -11.01 0.53 -25.00
CA GLY A 139 -11.01 0.20 -23.57
C GLY A 139 -9.66 0.31 -22.86
N LYS A 140 -8.60 0.81 -23.54
CA LYS A 140 -7.29 1.06 -22.94
C LYS A 140 -7.00 2.55 -22.84
N SER A 141 -6.50 3.00 -21.68
CA SER A 141 -6.12 4.40 -21.48
C SER A 141 -4.95 4.78 -22.41
N LEU A 142 -5.02 5.99 -22.98
CA LEU A 142 -3.95 6.58 -23.77
C LEU A 142 -3.18 7.61 -22.94
N PRO A 143 -1.83 7.67 -23.06
CA PRO A 143 -1.05 8.67 -22.35
C PRO A 143 -1.44 10.07 -22.83
N MET A 144 -1.58 11.02 -21.89
CA MET A 144 -1.57 12.44 -22.27
C MET A 144 -0.21 12.79 -22.88
N ALA A 145 -0.18 13.81 -23.75
CA ALA A 145 1.04 14.42 -24.26
C ALA A 145 2.00 14.72 -23.10
N ARG A 146 3.17 14.07 -23.09
CA ARG A 146 4.05 14.06 -21.92
C ARG A 146 5.52 14.11 -22.30
N TYR A 147 6.33 14.59 -21.36
CA TYR A 147 7.78 14.48 -21.47
C TYR A 147 8.41 13.87 -20.20
N PRO A 148 9.28 12.86 -20.36
CA PRO A 148 9.60 12.19 -21.61
C PRO A 148 8.42 11.35 -22.12
N ASN A 149 8.50 10.97 -23.39
CA ASN A 149 7.50 10.12 -24.03
C ASN A 149 7.40 8.79 -23.29
N PHE A 150 6.21 8.21 -23.29
CA PHE A 150 5.92 6.96 -22.59
C PHE A 150 6.84 5.81 -23.06
N ASP A 151 7.51 5.16 -22.11
CA ASP A 151 8.35 3.98 -22.30
C ASP A 151 7.99 2.90 -21.28
N SER A 152 7.34 1.83 -21.73
CA SER A 152 6.93 0.71 -20.87
C SER A 152 8.11 -0.09 -20.28
N THR A 153 9.33 0.12 -20.76
CA THR A 153 10.54 -0.53 -20.22
C THR A 153 11.19 0.28 -19.11
N ALA A 154 10.82 1.56 -18.97
CA ALA A 154 11.33 2.41 -17.90
C ALA A 154 10.76 1.96 -16.54
N ARG A 155 11.64 1.87 -15.55
CA ARG A 155 11.28 1.42 -14.19
C ARG A 155 10.21 2.32 -13.55
N ILE A 156 10.38 3.63 -13.62
CA ILE A 156 9.57 4.62 -12.88
C ILE A 156 8.70 5.40 -13.86
N TYR A 157 7.40 5.53 -13.56
CA TYR A 157 6.39 6.29 -14.29
C TYR A 157 6.30 6.01 -15.80
N ASN A 158 6.84 4.88 -16.26
CA ASN A 158 7.05 4.60 -17.68
C ASN A 158 7.79 5.75 -18.39
N GLY A 159 8.77 6.36 -17.72
CA GLY A 159 9.62 7.43 -18.25
C GLY A 159 9.72 8.63 -17.31
N THR A 160 10.94 8.98 -16.94
CA THR A 160 11.25 10.19 -16.16
C THR A 160 12.44 10.92 -16.77
N ALA A 161 12.52 12.24 -16.55
CA ALA A 161 13.62 13.03 -17.05
C ALA A 161 13.99 14.18 -16.10
N LYS A 162 15.30 14.34 -15.88
CA LYS A 162 15.87 15.45 -15.10
C LYS A 162 15.41 16.81 -15.60
N ASP A 163 15.35 16.97 -16.93
CA ASP A 163 15.06 18.23 -17.60
C ASP A 163 13.57 18.47 -17.86
N ALA A 164 12.67 17.62 -17.34
CA ALA A 164 11.22 17.70 -17.58
C ALA A 164 10.59 19.06 -17.22
N ILE A 165 11.16 19.77 -16.25
CA ILE A 165 10.74 21.12 -15.85
C ILE A 165 11.86 22.16 -16.01
N SER A 166 12.85 21.90 -16.88
CA SER A 166 13.95 22.83 -17.11
C SER A 166 13.45 24.12 -17.77
N GLU A 167 14.07 25.27 -17.46
CA GLU A 167 13.69 26.56 -18.07
C GLU A 167 13.77 26.53 -19.60
N THR A 168 14.79 25.86 -20.16
CA THR A 168 14.94 25.71 -21.62
C THR A 168 13.73 25.03 -22.23
N ARG A 169 13.23 23.97 -21.60
CA ARG A 169 12.03 23.25 -22.05
C ARG A 169 10.77 24.08 -21.84
N VAL A 170 10.57 24.61 -20.63
CA VAL A 170 9.39 25.41 -20.27
C VAL A 170 9.24 26.61 -21.21
N LYS A 171 10.34 27.25 -21.65
CA LYS A 171 10.32 28.36 -22.63
C LYS A 171 9.68 27.98 -23.98
N THR A 172 9.71 26.71 -24.38
CA THR A 172 9.09 26.25 -25.64
C THR A 172 7.58 26.16 -25.57
N TRP A 173 7.00 26.01 -24.36
CA TRP A 173 5.56 25.83 -24.17
C TRP A 173 4.81 27.16 -24.28
N GLN A 174 3.67 27.24 -24.96
CA GLN A 174 2.95 28.51 -25.06
C GLN A 174 2.04 28.73 -23.84
N ALA A 175 1.23 27.73 -23.48
CA ALA A 175 0.24 27.82 -22.41
C ALA A 175 0.19 26.52 -21.59
N PRO A 176 1.14 26.30 -20.66
CA PRO A 176 1.25 25.04 -19.92
C PRO A 176 0.25 24.89 -18.76
N ALA A 177 -0.59 25.90 -18.52
CA ALA A 177 -1.59 25.86 -17.46
C ALA A 177 -2.61 24.73 -17.70
N GLY A 178 -2.90 23.94 -16.67
CA GLY A 178 -3.67 22.70 -16.77
C GLY A 178 -2.83 21.44 -16.98
N GLY A 179 -1.53 21.59 -17.24
CA GLY A 179 -0.55 20.51 -17.20
C GLY A 179 -0.35 19.94 -15.81
N TYR A 180 0.24 18.76 -15.71
CA TYR A 180 0.65 18.16 -14.43
C TYR A 180 2.16 17.95 -14.37
N ILE A 181 2.72 18.09 -13.17
CA ILE A 181 4.06 17.62 -12.83
C ILE A 181 3.86 16.43 -11.90
N HIS A 182 4.47 15.31 -12.25
CA HIS A 182 4.54 14.13 -11.41
C HIS A 182 5.99 13.91 -11.01
N ALA A 183 6.24 13.73 -9.73
CA ALA A 183 7.57 13.44 -9.22
C ALA A 183 7.50 12.39 -8.12
N LEU A 184 8.57 11.62 -7.94
CA LEU A 184 8.76 10.93 -6.68
C LEU A 184 9.11 11.93 -5.58
N HIS A 185 8.77 11.57 -4.34
CA HIS A 185 9.38 12.12 -3.14
C HIS A 185 10.92 12.04 -3.27
N ALA A 186 11.70 13.01 -2.79
CA ALA A 186 13.16 13.00 -2.96
C ALA A 186 13.86 11.74 -2.42
N GLY A 187 13.33 11.15 -1.34
CA GLY A 187 13.73 9.84 -0.79
C GLY A 187 13.00 8.62 -1.36
N GLU A 188 12.25 8.79 -2.45
CA GLU A 188 11.46 7.72 -3.10
C GLU A 188 10.35 7.13 -2.20
N TRP A 189 9.88 7.85 -1.19
CA TRP A 189 8.86 7.40 -0.24
C TRP A 189 7.41 7.63 -0.71
N GLY A 190 7.16 7.60 -2.03
CA GLY A 190 5.87 7.87 -2.65
C GLY A 190 5.93 8.93 -3.76
N SER A 191 4.76 9.42 -4.20
CA SER A 191 4.64 10.46 -5.22
C SER A 191 4.27 11.83 -4.64
N PHE A 192 4.66 12.88 -5.38
CA PHE A 192 4.09 14.20 -5.29
C PHE A 192 3.63 14.65 -6.66
N ASP A 193 2.42 15.20 -6.70
CA ASP A 193 1.77 15.58 -7.94
C ASP A 193 1.29 17.03 -7.85
N TYR A 194 1.47 17.77 -8.95
CA TYR A 194 1.23 19.21 -9.01
C TYR A 194 0.46 19.59 -10.26
N LEU A 195 -0.52 20.48 -10.09
CA LEU A 195 -1.21 21.16 -11.19
C LEU A 195 -0.41 22.40 -11.58
N ILE A 196 -0.04 22.50 -12.85
CA ILE A 196 0.61 23.68 -13.43
C ILE A 196 -0.44 24.79 -13.58
N THR A 197 -0.19 25.93 -12.95
CA THR A 197 -1.07 27.11 -13.00
C THR A 197 -0.63 28.12 -14.05
N GLY A 198 0.60 28.01 -14.56
CA GLY A 198 1.13 28.90 -15.59
C GLY A 198 2.64 28.98 -15.58
N LYS A 199 3.16 30.17 -15.92
CA LYS A 199 4.58 30.51 -15.95
C LYS A 199 4.84 31.74 -15.11
N ASN A 200 6.04 31.80 -14.53
CA ASN A 200 6.55 33.01 -13.89
C ASN A 200 7.37 33.86 -14.89
N ASP A 201 7.67 35.11 -14.51
CA ASP A 201 8.42 36.08 -15.33
C ASP A 201 9.84 35.63 -15.71
N LYS A 202 10.39 34.65 -14.98
CA LYS A 202 11.72 34.08 -15.23
C LYS A 202 11.69 32.90 -16.21
N GLY A 203 10.51 32.51 -16.70
CA GLY A 203 10.34 31.39 -17.61
C GLY A 203 10.32 30.02 -16.93
N GLY A 204 10.16 29.96 -15.61
CA GLY A 204 9.84 28.75 -14.87
C GLY A 204 8.32 28.54 -14.72
N LEU A 205 7.91 27.37 -14.24
CA LEU A 205 6.50 27.06 -14.00
C LEU A 205 6.02 27.66 -12.67
N THR A 206 4.74 28.02 -12.63
CA THR A 206 3.97 28.16 -11.39
C THR A 206 3.04 26.96 -11.27
N TYR A 207 2.91 26.41 -10.06
CA TYR A 207 2.13 25.20 -9.82
C TYR A 207 1.64 25.14 -8.36
N GLU A 208 0.61 24.34 -8.12
CA GLU A 208 0.09 24.00 -6.79
C GLU A 208 -0.05 22.48 -6.66
N GLY A 209 0.17 21.92 -5.47
CA GLY A 209 0.25 20.47 -5.32
C GLY A 209 1.16 20.01 -4.20
N GLY A 210 1.58 18.75 -4.29
CA GLY A 210 2.58 18.18 -3.39
C GLY A 210 2.02 17.82 -2.01
N TRP A 211 0.74 17.45 -1.93
CA TRP A 211 0.08 17.07 -0.69
C TRP A 211 -0.19 15.56 -0.56
N GLN A 212 0.15 14.76 -1.57
CA GLN A 212 -0.12 13.32 -1.63
C GLN A 212 0.69 12.48 -0.63
N ASN A 213 1.73 13.08 -0.05
CA ASN A 213 2.55 12.46 0.98
C ASN A 213 2.43 13.26 2.29
N ASN A 214 2.38 12.54 3.40
CA ASN A 214 2.22 13.15 4.72
C ASN A 214 3.53 13.65 5.33
N ARG A 215 4.67 13.32 4.70
CA ARG A 215 6.01 13.80 5.02
C ARG A 215 6.47 14.77 3.91
N PRO A 216 6.44 16.09 4.14
CA PRO A 216 6.81 17.07 3.13
C PRO A 216 8.25 16.90 2.64
N SER A 217 8.47 17.08 1.35
CA SER A 217 9.80 16.92 0.74
C SER A 217 9.84 17.58 -0.64
N PRO A 218 11.01 18.02 -1.11
CA PRO A 218 11.14 18.47 -2.49
C PRO A 218 10.88 17.33 -3.48
N MET A 219 10.55 17.70 -4.72
CA MET A 219 10.50 16.76 -5.84
C MET A 219 11.86 16.08 -6.03
N ASN A 220 11.85 14.79 -6.36
CA ASN A 220 13.03 14.12 -6.89
C ASN A 220 13.51 14.86 -8.16
N LYS A 221 14.82 15.09 -8.25
CA LYS A 221 15.42 15.88 -9.34
C LYS A 221 15.51 15.10 -10.66
N GLN A 222 15.47 13.77 -10.60
CA GLN A 222 15.61 12.85 -11.74
C GLN A 222 14.26 12.22 -12.08
N ASP A 223 13.58 11.71 -11.06
CA ASP A 223 12.37 10.89 -11.21
C ASP A 223 11.11 11.73 -11.22
N ARG A 224 10.98 12.49 -12.32
CA ARG A 224 9.85 13.36 -12.60
C ARG A 224 9.51 13.39 -14.08
N PHE A 225 8.25 13.63 -14.39
CA PHE A 225 7.78 13.88 -15.74
C PHE A 225 6.68 14.95 -15.72
N VAL A 226 6.36 15.46 -16.90
CA VAL A 226 5.24 16.40 -17.09
C VAL A 226 4.27 15.83 -18.11
N GLU A 227 2.99 16.14 -17.98
CA GLU A 227 1.98 15.74 -18.94
C GLU A 227 0.90 16.81 -19.14
N ASN A 228 0.06 16.60 -20.15
CA ASN A 228 -0.98 17.52 -20.58
C ASN A 228 -0.43 18.88 -21.05
N ILE A 229 0.67 18.84 -21.81
CA ILE A 229 1.29 20.00 -22.46
C ILE A 229 1.21 19.79 -23.98
N PHE A 230 0.62 20.75 -24.71
CA PHE A 230 0.40 20.59 -26.15
C PHE A 230 1.69 20.44 -26.96
N GLU A 231 2.73 21.17 -26.58
CA GLU A 231 4.02 21.14 -27.25
C GLU A 231 4.79 19.82 -27.05
N GLU A 232 4.40 19.00 -26.06
CA GLU A 232 4.94 17.65 -25.83
C GLU A 232 4.05 16.57 -26.50
N LEU A 233 3.11 16.95 -27.38
CA LEU A 233 2.32 16.00 -28.19
C LEU A 233 3.14 15.59 -29.41
N ASP A 234 4.00 14.59 -29.27
CA ASP A 234 4.96 14.24 -30.32
C ASP A 234 5.17 12.73 -30.54
N ALA A 235 4.55 11.86 -29.75
CA ALA A 235 4.65 10.41 -29.89
C ALA A 235 3.32 9.71 -30.24
N PRO A 236 3.37 8.59 -30.99
CA PRO A 236 2.19 7.77 -31.28
C PRO A 236 1.39 7.37 -30.03
N GLY A 237 0.09 7.65 -30.06
CA GLY A 237 -0.86 7.33 -28.99
C GLY A 237 -1.07 8.44 -27.97
N GLU A 238 -0.25 9.49 -27.98
CA GLU A 238 -0.46 10.64 -27.11
C GLU A 238 -1.64 11.50 -27.52
N TRP A 239 -2.28 12.15 -26.55
CA TRP A 239 -3.38 13.07 -26.79
C TRP A 239 -3.31 14.31 -25.91
N PHE A 240 -3.97 15.38 -26.36
CA PHE A 240 -4.09 16.63 -25.60
C PHE A 240 -5.48 17.23 -25.81
N TYR A 241 -6.10 17.74 -24.74
CA TYR A 241 -7.37 18.45 -24.83
C TYR A 241 -7.22 19.93 -24.52
N ASN A 242 -7.47 20.76 -25.53
CA ASN A 242 -7.50 22.21 -25.35
C ASN A 242 -8.89 22.64 -24.83
N LYS A 243 -8.98 22.95 -23.53
CA LYS A 243 -10.23 23.34 -22.86
C LYS A 243 -10.86 24.60 -23.45
N THR A 244 -10.07 25.61 -23.78
CA THR A 244 -10.55 26.90 -24.31
C THR A 244 -11.25 26.74 -25.66
N SER A 245 -10.64 25.96 -26.55
CA SER A 245 -11.19 25.72 -27.89
C SER A 245 -12.10 24.48 -27.96
N GLN A 246 -12.21 23.69 -26.89
CA GLN A 246 -12.90 22.40 -26.85
C GLN A 246 -12.44 21.46 -27.98
N THR A 247 -11.13 21.37 -28.17
CA THR A 247 -10.52 20.59 -29.26
C THR A 247 -9.66 19.48 -28.66
N LEU A 248 -9.97 18.24 -29.04
CA LEU A 248 -9.15 17.06 -28.75
C LEU A 248 -8.14 16.86 -29.88
N TYR A 249 -6.87 16.77 -29.53
CA TYR A 249 -5.76 16.44 -30.42
C TYR A 249 -5.26 15.05 -30.08
N LEU A 250 -4.90 14.28 -31.12
CA LEU A 250 -4.39 12.93 -30.99
C LEU A 250 -3.23 12.77 -31.96
N TYR A 251 -2.12 12.23 -31.49
CA TYR A 251 -1.13 11.61 -32.36
C TYR A 251 -1.56 10.14 -32.53
N PRO A 252 -2.00 9.71 -33.73
CA PRO A 252 -2.53 8.37 -33.93
C PRO A 252 -1.53 7.27 -33.54
N PRO A 253 -1.96 6.24 -32.79
CA PRO A 253 -1.16 5.04 -32.60
C PRO A 253 -0.84 4.36 -33.93
N THR A 254 0.37 3.84 -34.07
CA THR A 254 0.83 3.13 -35.26
C THR A 254 -0.02 1.88 -35.53
N GLY A 255 -0.45 1.69 -36.77
CA GLY A 255 -1.18 0.47 -37.19
C GLY A 255 -2.65 0.41 -36.78
N VAL A 256 -3.22 1.47 -36.19
CA VAL A 256 -4.63 1.48 -35.75
C VAL A 256 -5.54 2.14 -36.79
N ASN A 257 -6.64 1.46 -37.13
CA ASN A 257 -7.72 2.05 -37.93
C ASN A 257 -8.67 2.85 -37.05
N LEU A 258 -8.49 4.17 -37.03
CA LEU A 258 -9.28 5.09 -36.21
C LEU A 258 -10.78 5.08 -36.51
N ASN A 259 -11.20 4.74 -37.74
CA ASN A 259 -12.62 4.68 -38.10
C ASN A 259 -13.34 3.48 -37.47
N LYS A 260 -12.59 2.47 -37.01
CA LYS A 260 -13.12 1.30 -36.29
C LYS A 260 -12.88 1.37 -34.78
N ALA A 261 -12.08 2.33 -34.32
CA ALA A 261 -11.73 2.46 -32.92
C ALA A 261 -12.91 3.04 -32.12
N VAL A 262 -13.11 2.51 -30.90
CA VAL A 262 -14.07 3.05 -29.95
C VAL A 262 -13.34 3.99 -29.01
N PHE A 263 -13.80 5.23 -28.91
CA PHE A 263 -13.26 6.22 -28.00
C PHE A 263 -14.25 6.50 -26.87
N THR A 264 -13.74 6.52 -25.64
CA THR A 264 -14.49 6.95 -24.45
C THR A 264 -13.64 7.95 -23.65
N VAL A 265 -14.31 8.79 -22.87
CA VAL A 265 -13.66 9.75 -21.96
C VAL A 265 -14.19 9.58 -20.56
N SER A 266 -13.30 9.60 -19.56
CA SER A 266 -13.72 9.50 -18.15
C SER A 266 -14.53 10.72 -17.71
N ALA A 267 -15.57 10.48 -16.92
CA ALA A 267 -16.40 11.52 -16.31
C ALA A 267 -16.44 11.41 -14.77
N LEU A 268 -16.48 10.19 -14.24
CA LEU A 268 -16.65 9.95 -12.80
C LEU A 268 -15.39 9.37 -12.17
N THR A 269 -15.00 9.87 -11.00
CA THR A 269 -13.95 9.26 -10.16
C THR A 269 -14.46 8.00 -9.47
N ASP A 270 -15.71 8.03 -9.01
CA ASP A 270 -16.37 6.95 -8.25
C ASP A 270 -17.61 6.44 -8.99
N LEU A 271 -17.99 5.17 -8.80
CA LEU A 271 -19.14 4.56 -9.51
C LEU A 271 -20.33 4.30 -8.58
N ILE A 272 -20.07 3.67 -7.43
CA ILE A 272 -21.11 3.30 -6.47
C ILE A 272 -20.68 3.68 -5.07
N HIS A 273 -21.54 4.40 -4.36
CA HIS A 273 -21.40 4.70 -2.94
C HIS A 273 -22.52 3.98 -2.18
N ILE A 274 -22.15 3.26 -1.12
CA ILE A 274 -23.05 2.55 -0.21
C ILE A 274 -22.89 3.20 1.16
N ILE A 275 -23.84 4.06 1.53
CA ILE A 275 -23.69 5.00 2.64
C ILE A 275 -24.81 4.79 3.66
N GLY A 276 -24.42 4.35 4.85
CA GLY A 276 -25.26 4.34 6.04
C GLY A 276 -25.04 5.55 6.94
N SER A 277 -25.62 5.50 8.14
CA SER A 277 -25.27 6.40 9.24
C SER A 277 -24.68 5.62 10.40
N LYS A 278 -24.13 6.33 11.40
CA LYS A 278 -23.61 5.69 12.61
C LYS A 278 -24.73 5.01 13.40
N GLU A 279 -25.92 5.60 13.41
CA GLU A 279 -27.09 5.11 14.14
C GLU A 279 -27.81 3.99 13.39
N LYS A 280 -27.74 4.00 12.05
CA LYS A 280 -28.35 2.98 11.19
C LYS A 280 -27.42 2.70 10.00
N PRO A 281 -26.45 1.77 10.18
CA PRO A 281 -25.57 1.38 9.10
C PRO A 281 -26.35 0.68 7.99
N LEU A 282 -25.87 0.80 6.76
CA LEU A 282 -26.48 0.17 5.60
C LEU A 282 -25.97 -1.27 5.48
N SER A 283 -26.88 -2.25 5.39
CA SER A 283 -26.51 -3.66 5.56
C SER A 283 -27.15 -4.63 4.59
N ASN A 284 -26.59 -5.85 4.53
CA ASN A 284 -27.08 -6.97 3.73
C ASN A 284 -27.12 -6.69 2.22
N ILE A 285 -26.08 -6.06 1.70
CA ILE A 285 -25.92 -5.76 0.27
C ILE A 285 -24.84 -6.66 -0.32
N THR A 286 -25.11 -7.24 -1.48
CA THR A 286 -24.13 -8.01 -2.26
C THR A 286 -23.98 -7.44 -3.65
N ILE A 287 -22.75 -7.14 -4.06
CA ILE A 287 -22.40 -6.85 -5.45
C ILE A 287 -21.56 -8.02 -5.97
N LYS A 288 -22.01 -8.66 -7.05
CA LYS A 288 -21.35 -9.88 -7.54
C LYS A 288 -21.24 -9.98 -9.06
N GLY A 289 -20.06 -10.35 -9.55
CA GLY A 289 -19.88 -10.75 -10.95
C GLY A 289 -19.97 -9.60 -11.94
N ILE A 290 -19.63 -8.38 -11.52
CA ILE A 290 -19.71 -7.17 -12.33
C ILE A 290 -18.30 -6.64 -12.62
N ASP A 291 -18.12 -6.12 -13.84
CA ASP A 291 -16.91 -5.42 -14.24
C ASP A 291 -17.06 -3.91 -13.96
N PHE A 292 -16.06 -3.29 -13.33
CA PHE A 292 -15.98 -1.86 -13.04
C PHE A 292 -14.77 -1.25 -13.75
N THR A 293 -14.96 -0.18 -14.53
CA THR A 293 -13.88 0.33 -15.38
C THR A 293 -13.96 1.82 -15.76
N GLN A 294 -12.83 2.39 -16.18
CA GLN A 294 -12.70 3.70 -16.82
C GLN A 294 -13.23 4.87 -15.98
N THR A 295 -12.70 5.02 -14.77
CA THR A 295 -12.95 6.18 -13.90
C THR A 295 -11.91 7.28 -14.12
N ALA A 296 -12.22 8.52 -13.73
CA ALA A 296 -11.26 9.62 -13.68
C ALA A 296 -10.21 9.41 -12.58
N ARG A 297 -9.08 10.09 -12.67
CA ARG A 297 -7.93 9.94 -11.77
C ARG A 297 -8.10 10.70 -10.46
N SER A 298 -7.70 10.10 -9.35
CA SER A 298 -7.89 10.65 -7.99
C SER A 298 -6.65 11.32 -7.38
N PHE A 299 -5.50 11.29 -8.03
CA PHE A 299 -4.22 11.68 -7.42
C PHE A 299 -4.17 13.12 -6.86
N MET A 300 -4.85 14.08 -7.51
CA MET A 300 -4.96 15.46 -6.98
C MET A 300 -5.98 15.60 -5.82
N LEU A 301 -6.84 14.60 -5.62
CA LEU A 301 -7.81 14.54 -4.54
C LEU A 301 -7.26 13.90 -3.27
N ALA A 302 -6.07 13.28 -3.33
CA ALA A 302 -5.43 12.58 -2.21
C ALA A 302 -4.86 13.55 -1.16
N LYS A 303 -5.75 14.24 -0.43
CA LYS A 303 -5.44 15.32 0.52
C LYS A 303 -5.55 14.90 1.97
N GLU A 304 -6.34 13.86 2.26
CA GLU A 304 -6.62 13.45 3.63
C GLU A 304 -5.40 12.73 4.24
N PRO A 305 -4.81 13.23 5.33
CA PRO A 305 -3.67 12.57 5.96
C PRO A 305 -4.12 11.37 6.80
N LEU A 306 -3.34 10.30 6.76
CA LEU A 306 -3.46 9.20 7.72
C LEU A 306 -2.65 9.49 9.00
N LEU A 307 -2.82 8.68 10.05
CA LEU A 307 -2.18 8.93 11.33
C LEU A 307 -0.68 8.59 11.26
N ARG A 308 0.16 9.62 11.11
CA ARG A 308 1.63 9.55 11.22
C ARG A 308 2.32 8.56 10.27
N SER A 309 1.63 7.90 9.36
CA SER A 309 2.22 7.29 8.18
C SER A 309 2.59 8.35 7.15
N ASP A 310 3.35 7.96 6.14
CA ASP A 310 3.72 8.82 5.01
C ASP A 310 2.56 8.95 3.99
N TRP A 311 1.38 8.37 4.26
CA TRP A 311 0.25 8.32 3.33
C TRP A 311 -0.68 9.52 3.47
N ARG A 312 -1.05 10.11 2.33
CA ARG A 312 -2.33 10.80 2.19
C ARG A 312 -3.19 10.07 1.17
N MET A 313 -4.50 10.26 1.25
CA MET A 313 -5.45 9.47 0.48
C MET A 313 -6.66 10.28 0.02
N TYR A 314 -7.30 9.77 -1.01
CA TYR A 314 -8.63 10.17 -1.45
C TYR A 314 -9.67 9.20 -0.88
N ARG A 315 -10.66 9.72 -0.15
CA ARG A 315 -11.71 8.92 0.52
C ARG A 315 -12.81 8.55 -0.45
N GLY A 316 -12.46 7.67 -1.38
CA GLY A 316 -13.36 7.22 -2.44
C GLY A 316 -12.68 6.16 -3.30
N GLY A 317 -13.40 5.69 -4.30
CA GLY A 317 -12.98 4.64 -5.22
C GLY A 317 -14.13 4.22 -6.13
N ALA A 318 -13.89 3.26 -7.02
CA ALA A 318 -14.95 2.71 -7.86
C ALA A 318 -16.16 2.25 -7.01
N ILE A 319 -15.91 1.65 -5.85
CA ILE A 319 -16.92 1.40 -4.82
C ILE A 319 -16.46 2.00 -3.48
N LEU A 320 -17.31 2.83 -2.88
CA LEU A 320 -17.17 3.31 -1.50
C LEU A 320 -18.21 2.61 -0.61
N LEU A 321 -17.75 2.02 0.49
CA LEU A 321 -18.56 1.56 1.60
C LEU A 321 -18.29 2.51 2.77
N ASP A 322 -19.32 3.19 3.27
CA ASP A 322 -19.22 4.09 4.42
C ASP A 322 -20.38 3.81 5.36
N ARG A 323 -20.10 3.45 6.63
CA ARG A 323 -21.17 3.13 7.61
C ARG A 323 -21.98 1.92 7.19
N THR A 324 -21.28 0.84 6.85
CA THR A 324 -21.88 -0.40 6.35
C THR A 324 -21.76 -1.57 7.32
N GLU A 325 -22.66 -2.56 7.18
CA GLU A 325 -22.48 -3.87 7.80
C GLU A 325 -22.82 -5.02 6.86
N GLN A 326 -22.00 -6.07 6.83
CA GLN A 326 -22.29 -7.28 6.06
C GLN A 326 -22.48 -7.02 4.55
N VAL A 327 -21.74 -6.06 4.00
CA VAL A 327 -21.70 -5.82 2.55
C VAL A 327 -20.66 -6.74 1.92
N THR A 328 -21.04 -7.44 0.85
CA THR A 328 -20.14 -8.34 0.13
C THR A 328 -19.89 -7.85 -1.29
N ILE A 329 -18.61 -7.65 -1.65
CA ILE A 329 -18.16 -7.40 -3.02
C ILE A 329 -17.41 -8.64 -3.50
N SER A 330 -17.96 -9.38 -4.47
CA SER A 330 -17.39 -10.67 -4.84
C SER A 330 -17.38 -11.02 -6.32
N ASN A 331 -16.35 -11.74 -6.76
CA ASN A 331 -16.22 -12.19 -8.16
C ASN A 331 -16.32 -11.05 -9.18
N CYS A 332 -16.00 -9.81 -8.78
CA CYS A 332 -16.00 -8.64 -9.64
C CYS A 332 -14.63 -8.47 -10.31
N ASN A 333 -14.60 -7.69 -11.39
CA ASN A 333 -13.37 -7.32 -12.09
C ASN A 333 -13.22 -5.79 -12.10
N PHE A 334 -12.12 -5.27 -11.58
CA PHE A 334 -11.84 -3.84 -11.49
C PHE A 334 -10.61 -3.51 -12.35
N TYR A 335 -10.79 -2.72 -13.39
CA TYR A 335 -9.70 -2.43 -14.33
C TYR A 335 -9.79 -1.08 -15.01
N GLU A 336 -8.63 -0.53 -15.39
CA GLU A 336 -8.53 0.80 -16.03
C GLU A 336 -9.21 1.87 -15.17
N LEU A 337 -9.01 1.82 -13.85
CA LEU A 337 -9.53 2.81 -12.90
C LEU A 337 -8.49 3.89 -12.66
N GLY A 338 -8.91 5.15 -12.57
CA GLY A 338 -8.00 6.25 -12.29
C GLY A 338 -7.58 6.38 -10.81
N GLY A 339 -8.21 5.63 -9.91
CA GLY A 339 -8.00 5.73 -8.47
C GLY A 339 -8.15 4.39 -7.74
N ASN A 340 -8.70 4.42 -6.52
CA ASN A 340 -8.91 3.21 -5.73
C ASN A 340 -10.02 2.30 -6.31
N ALA A 341 -9.94 0.98 -6.09
CA ALA A 341 -11.02 0.07 -6.48
C ALA A 341 -12.13 -0.02 -5.42
N VAL A 342 -11.82 -0.49 -4.22
CA VAL A 342 -12.80 -0.57 -3.10
C VAL A 342 -12.27 0.17 -1.88
N PHE A 343 -13.07 1.10 -1.37
CA PHE A 343 -12.76 1.87 -0.16
C PHE A 343 -13.79 1.58 0.93
N VAL A 344 -13.34 1.18 2.11
CA VAL A 344 -14.17 0.89 3.30
C VAL A 344 -13.85 1.92 4.36
N SER A 345 -14.84 2.74 4.70
CA SER A 345 -14.69 4.01 5.39
C SER A 345 -15.42 4.01 6.73
N ASN A 346 -14.87 4.74 7.71
CA ASN A 346 -15.54 5.06 8.97
C ASN A 346 -16.04 3.78 9.67
N TYR A 347 -17.11 3.85 10.48
CA TYR A 347 -17.80 2.66 10.96
C TYR A 347 -18.07 1.73 9.77
N SER A 348 -17.58 0.50 9.80
CA SER A 348 -17.88 -0.52 8.81
C SER A 348 -17.62 -1.87 9.46
N LYS A 349 -18.54 -2.83 9.35
CA LYS A 349 -18.41 -4.07 10.14
C LYS A 349 -18.78 -5.32 9.37
N ASN A 350 -17.91 -6.33 9.41
CA ASN A 350 -18.12 -7.60 8.72
C ASN A 350 -18.31 -7.46 7.19
N ASP A 351 -17.74 -6.41 6.58
CA ASP A 351 -17.76 -6.27 5.12
C ASP A 351 -16.71 -7.20 4.49
N ILE A 352 -17.05 -7.81 3.36
CA ILE A 352 -16.27 -8.87 2.73
C ILE A 352 -15.96 -8.51 1.28
N ILE A 353 -14.68 -8.36 0.97
CA ILE A 353 -14.18 -8.09 -0.38
C ILE A 353 -13.44 -9.34 -0.82
N ARG A 354 -14.08 -10.18 -1.65
CA ARG A 354 -13.55 -11.51 -1.95
C ARG A 354 -13.55 -11.97 -3.39
N ASP A 355 -12.56 -12.78 -3.74
CA ASP A 355 -12.46 -13.43 -5.05
C ASP A 355 -12.56 -12.45 -6.23
N ASN A 356 -12.11 -11.20 -6.05
CA ASN A 356 -12.13 -10.19 -7.10
C ASN A 356 -10.83 -10.20 -7.91
N TYR A 357 -10.93 -9.79 -9.17
CA TYR A 357 -9.77 -9.51 -10.01
C TYR A 357 -9.58 -7.99 -10.09
N ILE A 358 -8.47 -7.46 -9.58
CA ILE A 358 -8.21 -6.01 -9.51
C ILE A 358 -6.90 -5.73 -10.22
N HIS A 359 -6.93 -4.98 -11.31
CA HIS A 359 -5.72 -4.73 -12.07
C HIS A 359 -5.69 -3.44 -12.89
N THR A 360 -4.51 -2.88 -13.12
CA THR A 360 -4.35 -1.68 -13.97
C THR A 360 -5.18 -0.52 -13.42
N ILE A 361 -4.91 -0.14 -12.17
CA ILE A 361 -5.62 0.93 -11.46
C ILE A 361 -4.65 2.00 -10.93
N GLY A 362 -5.14 3.22 -10.78
CA GLY A 362 -4.33 4.38 -10.40
C GLY A 362 -3.95 4.46 -8.92
N GLY A 363 -4.76 3.87 -8.03
CA GLY A 363 -4.63 3.98 -6.57
C GLY A 363 -4.52 2.61 -5.87
N ASN A 364 -5.04 2.54 -4.64
CA ASN A 364 -5.10 1.32 -3.82
C ASN A 364 -6.14 0.34 -4.38
N ALA A 365 -5.87 -0.97 -4.28
CA ALA A 365 -6.89 -1.95 -4.63
C ALA A 365 -7.99 -2.00 -3.57
N ILE A 366 -7.64 -2.23 -2.30
CA ILE A 366 -8.60 -2.27 -1.20
C ILE A 366 -8.07 -1.41 -0.05
N ALA A 367 -8.86 -0.47 0.44
CA ALA A 367 -8.48 0.38 1.58
C ALA A 367 -9.51 0.28 2.71
N PHE A 368 -9.05 -0.01 3.93
CA PHE A 368 -9.84 0.06 5.16
C PHE A 368 -9.34 1.26 5.98
N VAL A 369 -10.15 2.32 6.08
CA VAL A 369 -9.73 3.58 6.72
C VAL A 369 -10.80 4.14 7.63
N GLY A 370 -10.54 4.13 8.94
CA GLY A 370 -11.42 4.74 9.93
C GLY A 370 -11.44 6.26 9.94
N ASN A 371 -12.28 6.80 10.83
CA ASN A 371 -12.35 8.23 11.09
C ASN A 371 -11.22 8.64 12.05
N PRO A 372 -10.40 9.66 11.75
CA PRO A 372 -9.40 10.17 12.69
C PRO A 372 -9.96 10.59 14.06
N ASN A 373 -11.23 10.99 14.13
CA ASN A 373 -11.90 11.31 15.40
C ASN A 373 -12.23 10.08 16.26
N ALA A 374 -12.12 8.87 15.71
CA ALA A 374 -12.15 7.63 16.47
C ALA A 374 -10.85 7.39 17.24
N ALA A 375 -9.74 8.02 16.83
CA ALA A 375 -8.49 7.97 17.57
C ALA A 375 -8.46 8.95 18.75
N ARG A 376 -7.77 8.56 19.81
CA ARG A 376 -7.48 9.40 20.96
C ARG A 376 -6.14 10.07 20.73
N SER A 377 -6.10 11.39 20.95
CA SER A 377 -4.91 12.21 20.69
C SER A 377 -4.31 11.99 19.29
N PRO A 378 -5.10 12.12 18.19
CA PRO A 378 -4.57 11.92 16.85
C PRO A 378 -3.48 12.94 16.52
N ALA A 379 -2.47 12.49 15.79
CA ALA A 379 -1.46 13.31 15.14
C ALA A 379 -1.27 12.79 13.72
N PHE A 380 -0.79 13.65 12.81
CA PHE A 380 -0.84 13.36 11.37
C PHE A 380 0.53 13.41 10.72
N SER A 381 1.27 14.53 10.74
CA SER A 381 2.59 14.57 10.10
C SER A 381 3.67 13.91 10.96
N TYR A 382 4.80 13.55 10.34
CA TYR A 382 5.96 12.98 11.03
C TYR A 382 6.46 13.89 12.17
N GLU A 383 6.48 15.21 11.92
CA GLU A 383 6.99 16.26 12.81
C GLU A 383 5.99 16.69 13.90
N THR A 384 4.74 16.21 13.83
CA THR A 384 3.70 16.57 14.79
C THR A 384 3.58 15.53 15.89
N PHE A 385 3.62 15.98 17.14
CA PHE A 385 3.61 15.10 18.31
C PHE A 385 2.52 15.51 19.31
N VAL A 386 1.92 14.53 19.97
CA VAL A 386 0.97 14.76 21.07
C VAL A 386 1.74 15.25 22.31
N PRO A 387 1.48 16.46 22.83
CA PRO A 387 2.12 16.92 24.06
C PRO A 387 1.84 15.97 25.23
N TRP A 388 2.86 15.68 26.03
CA TRP A 388 2.80 14.68 27.10
C TRP A 388 1.69 14.94 28.13
N ASP A 389 1.50 16.21 28.51
CA ASP A 389 0.48 16.68 29.45
C ASP A 389 -0.95 16.67 28.87
N LYS A 390 -1.07 16.55 27.54
CA LYS A 390 -2.36 16.54 26.81
C LYS A 390 -2.73 15.18 26.22
N MET A 391 -1.89 14.15 26.43
CA MET A 391 -2.13 12.82 25.92
C MET A 391 -3.27 12.13 26.68
N ASP A 392 -4.23 11.59 25.94
CA ASP A 392 -5.22 10.69 26.50
C ASP A 392 -4.58 9.31 26.68
N TYR A 393 -4.54 8.84 27.92
CA TYR A 393 -3.90 7.57 28.30
C TYR A 393 -4.87 6.39 28.35
N GLN A 394 -6.14 6.57 27.96
CA GLN A 394 -7.05 5.44 27.85
C GLN A 394 -6.65 4.57 26.64
N PRO A 395 -6.50 3.25 26.84
CA PRO A 395 -6.27 2.32 25.75
C PRO A 395 -7.44 2.28 24.77
N GLY A 396 -7.13 1.98 23.52
CA GLY A 396 -8.11 1.76 22.47
C GLY A 396 -8.71 3.05 21.89
N PRO A 397 -9.78 2.89 21.09
CA PRO A 397 -10.42 3.99 20.40
C PRO A 397 -11.24 4.89 21.33
N LYS A 398 -11.55 6.10 20.83
CA LYS A 398 -12.51 7.05 21.40
C LYS A 398 -13.95 6.71 21.03
N SER A 399 -14.17 6.10 19.87
CA SER A 399 -15.49 5.69 19.37
C SER A 399 -15.36 4.52 18.40
N SER A 400 -16.45 3.83 18.07
CA SER A 400 -16.48 2.73 17.10
C SER A 400 -16.39 3.14 15.64
N ASP A 401 -16.09 4.40 15.32
CA ASP A 401 -16.19 4.96 13.97
C ASP A 401 -15.03 4.57 13.03
N TYR A 402 -14.86 3.26 12.85
CA TYR A 402 -13.79 2.65 12.06
C TYR A 402 -14.12 1.23 11.56
N PRO A 403 -13.44 0.73 10.50
CA PRO A 403 -13.64 -0.62 9.98
C PRO A 403 -13.23 -1.70 10.97
N GLN A 404 -14.10 -2.70 11.17
CA GLN A 404 -13.96 -3.75 12.17
C GLN A 404 -14.39 -5.10 11.62
N TYR A 405 -13.56 -6.14 11.81
CA TYR A 405 -13.91 -7.51 11.39
C TYR A 405 -14.23 -7.64 9.90
N CYS A 406 -13.81 -6.67 9.07
CA CYS A 406 -13.93 -6.73 7.63
C CYS A 406 -12.80 -7.61 7.06
N SER A 407 -12.95 -8.04 5.80
CA SER A 407 -11.97 -8.92 5.18
C SER A 407 -11.70 -8.65 3.71
N ALA A 408 -10.46 -8.85 3.30
CA ALA A 408 -10.00 -8.92 1.92
C ALA A 408 -9.48 -10.33 1.66
N THR A 409 -10.25 -11.17 0.96
CA THR A 409 -9.92 -12.60 0.83
C THR A 409 -9.95 -13.14 -0.59
N GLY A 410 -8.97 -13.93 -0.99
CA GLY A 410 -9.02 -14.60 -2.31
C GLY A 410 -8.85 -13.67 -3.52
N ASN A 411 -8.45 -12.40 -3.34
CA ASN A 411 -8.37 -11.44 -4.44
C ASN A 411 -7.05 -11.59 -5.21
N LEU A 412 -7.12 -11.46 -6.53
CA LEU A 412 -5.96 -11.33 -7.42
C LEU A 412 -5.75 -9.85 -7.74
N ILE A 413 -4.63 -9.29 -7.28
CA ILE A 413 -4.35 -7.86 -7.36
C ILE A 413 -3.03 -7.65 -8.10
N HIS A 414 -3.01 -6.89 -9.20
CA HIS A 414 -1.74 -6.56 -9.85
C HIS A 414 -1.71 -5.32 -10.71
N HIS A 415 -0.53 -4.74 -10.94
CA HIS A 415 -0.35 -3.52 -11.75
C HIS A 415 -1.23 -2.37 -11.21
N ILE A 416 -1.14 -2.12 -9.91
CA ILE A 416 -1.82 -1.01 -9.22
C ILE A 416 -0.88 0.19 -9.12
N GLY A 417 -1.40 1.34 -8.67
CA GLY A 417 -0.57 2.54 -8.53
C GLY A 417 0.01 3.03 -9.86
N THR A 418 -0.73 2.88 -10.97
CA THR A 418 -0.25 3.35 -12.28
C THR A 418 0.00 4.86 -12.29
N ILE A 419 -0.65 5.60 -11.38
CA ILE A 419 -0.52 7.05 -11.20
C ILE A 419 0.02 7.35 -9.80
N GLU A 420 -0.75 7.08 -8.75
CA GLU A 420 -0.35 7.32 -7.35
C GLU A 420 0.74 6.33 -6.93
N LYS A 421 1.81 6.79 -6.26
CA LYS A 421 2.90 5.92 -5.79
C LYS A 421 2.91 5.67 -4.29
N GLN A 422 1.90 6.19 -3.60
CA GLN A 422 1.65 5.96 -2.18
C GLN A 422 0.41 5.07 -2.03
N VAL A 423 0.58 3.81 -2.42
CA VAL A 423 -0.52 2.84 -2.57
C VAL A 423 -0.13 1.45 -2.05
N ALA A 424 -1.14 0.60 -1.83
CA ALA A 424 -0.98 -0.81 -1.52
C ALA A 424 -2.07 -1.67 -2.18
N GLY A 425 -1.81 -2.97 -2.30
CA GLY A 425 -2.86 -3.93 -2.65
C GLY A 425 -3.94 -3.98 -1.58
N VAL A 426 -3.53 -4.01 -0.30
CA VAL A 426 -4.43 -3.75 0.82
C VAL A 426 -3.82 -2.71 1.76
N GLN A 427 -4.53 -1.60 1.94
CA GLN A 427 -4.20 -0.53 2.88
C GLN A 427 -5.09 -0.65 4.12
N ILE A 428 -4.49 -0.61 5.31
CA ILE A 428 -5.23 -0.60 6.57
C ILE A 428 -4.78 0.60 7.41
N SER A 429 -5.74 1.41 7.85
CA SER A 429 -5.52 2.51 8.78
C SER A 429 -6.74 2.69 9.69
N MET A 430 -6.50 3.03 10.96
CA MET A 430 -7.54 3.29 11.97
C MET A 430 -8.62 2.22 11.90
N SER A 431 -8.25 0.96 12.03
CA SER A 431 -9.14 -0.19 11.81
C SER A 431 -8.85 -1.28 12.84
N SER A 432 -9.69 -2.30 12.98
CA SER A 432 -9.40 -3.39 13.92
C SER A 432 -9.87 -4.74 13.39
N HIS A 433 -9.16 -5.81 13.72
CA HIS A 433 -9.54 -7.19 13.38
C HIS A 433 -9.79 -7.43 11.89
N ILE A 434 -9.12 -6.67 11.02
CA ILE A 434 -9.17 -6.88 9.57
C ILE A 434 -8.45 -8.18 9.21
N THR A 435 -9.11 -9.03 8.42
CA THR A 435 -8.53 -10.27 7.89
C THR A 435 -8.12 -10.11 6.44
N VAL A 436 -6.84 -10.33 6.15
CA VAL A 436 -6.30 -10.34 4.79
C VAL A 436 -5.78 -11.73 4.50
N SER A 437 -6.53 -12.50 3.71
CA SER A 437 -6.26 -13.93 3.56
C SER A 437 -6.30 -14.43 2.12
N HIS A 438 -5.37 -15.31 1.73
CA HIS A 438 -5.38 -15.95 0.40
C HIS A 438 -5.40 -14.96 -0.78
N ASN A 439 -4.78 -13.78 -0.66
CA ASN A 439 -4.65 -12.87 -1.80
C ASN A 439 -3.35 -13.15 -2.55
N THR A 440 -3.36 -13.00 -3.87
CA THR A 440 -2.14 -12.96 -4.68
C THR A 440 -1.94 -11.52 -5.16
N ILE A 441 -0.85 -10.88 -4.74
CA ILE A 441 -0.61 -9.45 -4.96
C ILE A 441 0.77 -9.28 -5.60
N TYR A 442 0.83 -8.67 -6.79
CA TYR A 442 2.11 -8.43 -7.46
C TYR A 442 2.14 -7.23 -8.40
N ASN A 443 3.34 -6.83 -8.81
CA ASN A 443 3.58 -5.67 -9.67
C ASN A 443 3.01 -4.40 -9.03
N THR A 444 3.52 -4.05 -7.85
CA THR A 444 3.13 -2.84 -7.12
C THR A 444 4.31 -1.86 -7.04
N PRO A 445 4.07 -0.54 -7.19
CA PRO A 445 5.15 0.45 -7.13
C PRO A 445 5.70 0.66 -5.72
N ARG A 446 4.89 0.32 -4.70
CA ARG A 446 5.12 0.51 -3.26
C ARG A 446 4.82 -0.80 -2.52
N ALA A 447 3.98 -0.80 -1.48
CA ALA A 447 3.70 -1.98 -0.69
C ALA A 447 2.78 -2.96 -1.42
N GLY A 448 2.86 -4.24 -1.09
CA GLY A 448 1.77 -5.18 -1.38
C GLY A 448 0.66 -5.07 -0.34
N LEU A 449 1.06 -5.09 0.93
CA LEU A 449 0.20 -4.92 2.10
C LEU A 449 0.78 -3.83 3.00
N ASN A 450 -0.05 -2.90 3.46
CA ASN A 450 0.39 -1.82 4.33
C ASN A 450 -0.53 -1.62 5.55
N MET A 451 0.11 -1.37 6.70
CA MET A 451 -0.53 -0.94 7.94
C MET A 451 -0.01 0.45 8.33
N SER A 452 -0.87 1.46 8.29
CA SER A 452 -0.42 2.85 8.52
C SER A 452 0.04 3.11 9.96
N GLU A 453 -0.53 2.44 10.95
CA GLU A 453 -0.23 2.63 12.37
C GLU A 453 -0.73 1.45 13.22
N GLY A 454 -0.51 1.47 14.54
CA GLY A 454 -0.88 0.37 15.45
C GLY A 454 -2.38 0.26 15.76
N THR A 455 -3.18 1.29 15.47
CA THR A 455 -4.62 1.32 15.82
C THR A 455 -5.42 0.26 15.06
N TRP A 456 -6.28 -0.54 15.68
CA TRP A 456 -6.24 -1.02 17.07
C TRP A 456 -5.83 -2.50 17.12
N GLY A 457 -5.13 -2.95 16.08
CA GLY A 457 -4.59 -4.28 15.98
C GLY A 457 -5.65 -5.37 15.84
N GLY A 458 -5.30 -6.59 16.25
CA GLY A 458 -6.10 -7.79 16.04
C GLY A 458 -6.16 -8.28 14.58
N HIS A 459 -5.41 -7.64 13.69
CA HIS A 459 -5.37 -7.99 12.27
C HIS A 459 -4.78 -9.38 12.04
N MET A 460 -5.35 -10.10 11.08
CA MET A 460 -4.88 -11.42 10.65
C MET A 460 -4.43 -11.37 9.20
N ILE A 461 -3.14 -11.57 8.96
CA ILE A 461 -2.52 -11.56 7.64
C ILE A 461 -2.02 -12.97 7.34
N GLU A 462 -2.73 -13.72 6.51
CA GLU A 462 -2.40 -15.14 6.31
C GLU A 462 -2.59 -15.71 4.90
N PHE A 463 -1.79 -16.70 4.53
CA PHE A 463 -1.90 -17.40 3.24
C PHE A 463 -1.80 -16.48 2.02
N ASN A 464 -1.24 -15.28 2.14
CA ASN A 464 -1.04 -14.39 0.99
C ASN A 464 0.24 -14.75 0.23
N ASP A 465 0.22 -14.55 -1.08
CA ASP A 465 1.38 -14.64 -1.97
C ASP A 465 1.66 -13.25 -2.54
N VAL A 466 2.66 -12.55 -2.01
CA VAL A 466 2.92 -11.14 -2.31
C VAL A 466 4.35 -10.99 -2.83
N PHE A 467 4.49 -10.56 -4.08
CA PHE A 467 5.79 -10.54 -4.76
C PHE A 467 5.91 -9.43 -5.80
N ASN A 468 7.13 -9.13 -6.25
CA ASN A 468 7.38 -8.07 -7.23
C ASN A 468 6.80 -6.71 -6.77
N THR A 469 7.18 -6.31 -5.56
CA THR A 469 6.73 -5.08 -4.88
C THR A 469 7.86 -4.06 -4.77
N VAL A 470 7.50 -2.81 -4.48
CA VAL A 470 8.43 -1.68 -4.33
C VAL A 470 9.20 -1.43 -5.63
N LEU A 471 8.49 -1.48 -6.76
CA LEU A 471 9.14 -1.40 -8.08
C LEU A 471 9.59 0.00 -8.45
N GLU A 472 8.90 1.03 -7.98
CA GLU A 472 9.16 2.42 -8.36
C GLU A 472 9.64 3.29 -7.20
N THR A 473 9.42 2.83 -5.97
CA THR A 473 9.73 3.54 -4.74
C THR A 473 10.84 2.83 -3.96
N GLY A 474 11.15 3.25 -2.74
CA GLY A 474 12.15 2.60 -1.89
C GLY A 474 11.88 2.77 -0.39
N ASP A 475 12.58 2.05 0.48
CA ASP A 475 12.36 2.06 1.93
C ASP A 475 10.91 1.66 2.29
N ASN A 476 10.56 0.43 1.89
CA ASN A 476 9.27 -0.21 2.15
C ASN A 476 9.40 -1.74 2.02
N GLY A 477 8.28 -2.47 2.02
CA GLY A 477 8.30 -3.91 1.90
C GLY A 477 7.07 -4.52 1.22
N ALA A 478 7.15 -5.82 0.94
CA ALA A 478 6.01 -6.57 0.43
C ALA A 478 4.86 -6.54 1.46
N TYR A 479 5.21 -6.70 2.74
CA TYR A 479 4.44 -6.21 3.88
C TYR A 479 5.18 -5.03 4.51
N ASN A 480 4.49 -3.92 4.78
CA ASN A 480 5.05 -2.78 5.51
C ASN A 480 4.10 -2.28 6.60
N SER A 481 4.64 -1.82 7.72
CA SER A 481 3.87 -1.15 8.76
C SER A 481 4.62 0.00 9.41
N TRP A 482 3.89 1.01 9.89
CA TRP A 482 4.36 1.89 10.96
C TRP A 482 3.62 1.61 12.26
N GLY A 483 4.19 2.05 13.37
CA GLY A 483 3.61 2.08 14.71
C GLY A 483 4.00 3.38 15.40
N ARG A 484 3.92 4.50 14.68
CA ARG A 484 4.16 5.87 15.17
C ARG A 484 2.99 6.35 16.05
N ASP A 485 2.55 5.49 16.97
CA ASP A 485 1.42 5.66 17.87
C ASP A 485 1.60 6.90 18.77
N ARG A 486 0.57 7.27 19.54
CA ARG A 486 0.52 8.60 20.21
C ARG A 486 1.72 8.91 21.11
N TYR A 487 2.39 7.89 21.64
CA TYR A 487 3.60 8.01 22.47
C TYR A 487 4.91 8.17 21.68
N TRP A 488 4.94 7.70 20.43
CA TRP A 488 6.18 7.52 19.67
C TRP A 488 6.88 8.84 19.37
N ARG A 489 8.23 8.81 19.39
CA ARG A 489 9.14 9.91 19.08
C ARG A 489 10.34 9.39 18.29
N PRO A 490 10.95 10.16 17.38
CA PRO A 490 12.17 9.74 16.71
C PRO A 490 13.38 9.66 17.67
N GLU A 491 13.36 10.39 18.79
CA GLU A 491 14.42 10.35 19.80
C GLU A 491 14.29 9.11 20.70
N ARG A 492 15.08 8.07 20.40
CA ARG A 492 15.04 6.78 21.13
C ARG A 492 15.20 6.90 22.65
N ASN A 493 16.13 7.74 23.12
CA ASN A 493 16.33 7.97 24.56
C ASN A 493 15.09 8.59 25.23
N LEU A 494 14.33 9.42 24.48
CA LEU A 494 13.09 9.98 24.98
C LEU A 494 11.99 8.92 25.03
N ILE A 495 11.88 8.04 24.02
CA ILE A 495 10.94 6.91 24.08
C ILE A 495 11.25 6.02 25.30
N ASP A 496 12.52 5.64 25.50
CA ASP A 496 12.94 4.84 26.66
C ASP A 496 12.52 5.50 27.98
N SER A 497 12.67 6.83 28.08
CA SER A 497 12.30 7.60 29.27
C SER A 497 10.78 7.65 29.48
N ILE A 498 10.01 7.81 28.39
CA ILE A 498 8.54 7.79 28.39
C ILE A 498 8.03 6.43 28.87
N VAL A 499 8.53 5.33 28.30
CA VAL A 499 8.08 3.97 28.64
C VAL A 499 8.51 3.59 30.06
N ALA A 500 9.68 4.02 30.51
CA ALA A 500 10.11 3.82 31.90
C ALA A 500 9.22 4.60 32.90
N ALA A 501 8.82 5.83 32.57
CA ALA A 501 7.94 6.64 33.40
C ALA A 501 6.49 6.12 33.41
N ARG A 502 6.05 5.48 32.33
CA ARG A 502 4.70 4.90 32.21
C ARG A 502 4.72 3.55 31.45
N PRO A 503 5.03 2.45 32.14
CA PRO A 503 5.01 1.12 31.54
C PRO A 503 3.62 0.79 30.96
N GLY A 504 3.59 0.24 29.75
CA GLY A 504 2.35 -0.14 29.06
C GLY A 504 1.81 0.92 28.09
N ILE A 505 2.40 2.12 28.06
CA ILE A 505 2.01 3.20 27.13
C ILE A 505 2.11 2.78 25.65
N GLN A 506 3.00 1.84 25.33
CA GLN A 506 3.19 1.33 23.97
C GLN A 506 2.04 0.45 23.44
N TYR A 507 1.06 0.10 24.30
CA TYR A 507 -0.11 -0.70 23.91
C TYR A 507 -1.41 0.11 23.91
N LEU A 508 -1.34 1.43 24.04
CA LEU A 508 -2.55 2.26 24.06
C LEU A 508 -3.29 2.26 22.72
N ASP A 509 -2.55 2.18 21.61
CA ASP A 509 -3.13 2.17 20.27
C ASP A 509 -3.19 0.73 19.70
N VAL A 510 -2.10 -0.03 19.73
CA VAL A 510 -2.11 -1.46 19.35
C VAL A 510 -2.55 -2.39 20.49
N ILE A 511 -3.83 -2.29 20.86
CA ILE A 511 -4.39 -3.02 22.01
C ILE A 511 -4.39 -4.53 21.78
N ASP A 512 -4.70 -4.96 20.56
CA ASP A 512 -4.75 -6.37 20.19
C ASP A 512 -3.58 -6.75 19.29
N PRO A 513 -2.95 -7.91 19.53
CA PRO A 513 -1.79 -8.34 18.79
C PRO A 513 -2.09 -8.60 17.31
N ILE A 514 -1.24 -8.08 16.43
CA ILE A 514 -1.32 -8.29 14.99
C ILE A 514 -0.60 -9.59 14.62
N THR A 515 -1.22 -10.43 13.79
CA THR A 515 -0.66 -11.73 13.38
C THR A 515 -0.34 -11.75 11.89
N ILE A 516 0.91 -12.10 11.57
CA ILE A 516 1.37 -12.37 10.19
C ILE A 516 1.81 -13.82 10.14
N ARG A 517 1.06 -14.67 9.43
CA ARG A 517 1.39 -16.09 9.36
C ARG A 517 1.13 -16.79 8.05
N ASN A 518 1.89 -17.83 7.74
CA ASN A 518 1.61 -18.69 6.59
C ASN A 518 1.58 -17.89 5.27
N ASN A 519 2.38 -16.83 5.13
CA ASN A 519 2.47 -16.05 3.88
C ASN A 519 3.78 -16.34 3.14
N ARG A 520 3.80 -16.00 1.85
CA ARG A 520 5.03 -15.87 1.07
C ARG A 520 5.21 -14.43 0.61
N PHE A 521 6.38 -13.88 0.90
CA PHE A 521 6.73 -12.49 0.61
C PHE A 521 8.03 -12.42 -0.21
N GLN A 522 8.03 -11.57 -1.23
CA GLN A 522 9.20 -11.20 -2.02
C GLN A 522 9.15 -9.69 -2.32
N CYS A 523 10.17 -8.96 -1.89
CA CYS A 523 10.37 -7.55 -2.21
C CYS A 523 11.66 -7.36 -3.01
N ASP A 524 11.60 -6.61 -4.11
CA ASP A 524 12.75 -6.42 -5.02
C ASP A 524 13.65 -5.25 -4.63
N HIS A 525 13.10 -4.22 -3.97
CA HIS A 525 13.83 -3.02 -3.59
C HIS A 525 13.52 -2.59 -2.14
N GLY A 526 13.51 -3.56 -1.23
CA GLY A 526 13.17 -3.36 0.18
C GLY A 526 13.21 -4.66 0.98
N TRP A 527 12.31 -4.80 1.96
CA TRP A 527 12.21 -6.00 2.81
C TRP A 527 10.96 -6.83 2.50
N ASP A 528 11.01 -8.14 2.73
CA ASP A 528 9.84 -9.00 2.55
C ASP A 528 8.78 -8.67 3.61
N ILE A 529 9.25 -8.51 4.85
CA ILE A 529 8.46 -7.98 5.97
C ILE A 529 9.22 -6.79 6.53
N ASP A 530 8.60 -5.62 6.45
CA ASP A 530 9.11 -4.34 6.93
C ASP A 530 8.26 -3.83 8.10
N LEU A 531 8.67 -4.11 9.34
CA LEU A 531 8.12 -3.41 10.50
C LEU A 531 8.96 -2.16 10.77
N ASP A 532 8.46 -1.02 10.32
CA ASP A 532 9.12 0.27 10.38
C ASP A 532 8.83 1.00 11.71
N ASP A 533 9.05 2.32 11.75
CA ASP A 533 8.98 3.17 12.95
C ASP A 533 7.91 2.77 13.97
N GLY A 534 8.33 2.25 15.12
CA GLY A 534 7.47 2.04 16.29
C GLY A 534 6.52 0.85 16.23
N SER A 535 6.50 0.07 15.13
CA SER A 535 5.60 -1.08 15.00
C SER A 535 5.77 -2.06 16.16
N SER A 536 4.67 -2.31 16.87
CA SER A 536 4.66 -3.02 18.17
C SER A 536 3.52 -4.04 18.25
N ASN A 537 3.63 -5.01 19.16
CA ASN A 537 2.63 -6.05 19.44
C ASN A 537 2.31 -6.98 18.25
N TYR A 538 3.36 -7.54 17.64
CA TYR A 538 3.24 -8.45 16.49
C TYR A 538 3.56 -9.91 16.85
N ARG A 539 2.89 -10.84 16.14
CA ARG A 539 3.22 -12.27 16.09
C ARG A 539 3.46 -12.66 14.64
N ILE A 540 4.70 -12.99 14.31
CA ILE A 540 5.15 -13.26 12.95
C ILE A 540 5.68 -14.68 12.87
N TYR A 541 4.94 -15.58 12.23
CA TYR A 541 5.37 -16.98 12.18
C TYR A 541 4.93 -17.74 10.94
N ASN A 542 5.63 -18.81 10.59
CA ASN A 542 5.30 -19.63 9.42
C ASN A 542 5.32 -18.86 8.09
N ASN A 543 6.15 -17.83 7.95
CA ASN A 543 6.26 -17.10 6.67
C ASN A 543 7.49 -17.55 5.88
N VAL A 544 7.39 -17.48 4.56
CA VAL A 544 8.51 -17.64 3.63
C VAL A 544 8.90 -16.28 3.08
N CYS A 545 10.08 -15.79 3.43
CA CYS A 545 10.69 -14.56 2.91
C CYS A 545 11.71 -14.94 1.84
N LEU A 546 11.48 -14.53 0.58
CA LEU A 546 12.23 -14.99 -0.58
C LEU A 546 13.45 -14.14 -0.96
N SER A 547 13.51 -12.87 -0.56
CA SER A 547 14.53 -11.95 -1.08
C SER A 547 14.92 -10.80 -0.15
N GLY A 548 13.98 -10.06 0.42
CA GLY A 548 14.23 -8.83 1.19
C GLY A 548 14.51 -9.07 2.67
N GLY A 549 14.21 -10.26 3.18
CA GLY A 549 14.40 -10.58 4.61
C GLY A 549 13.35 -9.92 5.51
N LEU A 550 13.61 -9.95 6.82
CA LEU A 550 12.67 -9.48 7.83
C LEU A 550 13.28 -8.34 8.65
N LYS A 551 12.73 -7.12 8.51
CA LYS A 551 13.15 -5.93 9.26
C LYS A 551 12.26 -5.70 10.46
N LEU A 552 12.92 -5.53 11.60
CA LEU A 552 12.35 -4.99 12.82
C LEU A 552 13.09 -3.70 13.16
N ARG A 553 12.51 -2.55 12.83
CA ARG A 553 12.95 -1.24 13.32
C ARG A 553 12.64 -1.11 14.83
N GLU A 554 12.73 0.05 15.47
CA GLU A 554 12.33 0.13 16.89
C GLU A 554 10.83 -0.17 17.10
N GLY A 555 10.50 -0.71 18.26
CA GLY A 555 9.14 -1.14 18.62
C GLY A 555 9.18 -2.01 19.87
N TYR A 556 8.04 -2.60 20.23
CA TYR A 556 7.89 -3.42 21.44
C TYR A 556 7.10 -4.71 21.19
N SER A 557 7.47 -5.77 21.89
CA SER A 557 6.76 -7.04 22.03
C SER A 557 6.40 -7.69 20.71
N ARG A 558 7.38 -7.83 19.83
CA ARG A 558 7.24 -8.56 18.58
C ARG A 558 7.85 -9.94 18.73
N THR A 559 7.07 -10.97 18.44
CA THR A 559 7.51 -12.37 18.49
C THR A 559 7.62 -12.90 17.07
N VAL A 560 8.84 -13.21 16.65
CA VAL A 560 9.17 -13.71 15.31
C VAL A 560 9.69 -15.13 15.43
N THR A 561 8.87 -16.11 15.03
CA THR A 561 9.22 -17.52 15.17
C THR A 561 8.83 -18.36 13.98
N ASN A 562 9.55 -19.45 13.72
CA ASN A 562 9.18 -20.42 12.70
C ASN A 562 9.05 -19.85 11.27
N ASN A 563 9.84 -18.83 10.92
CA ASN A 563 9.90 -18.29 9.57
C ASN A 563 11.09 -18.87 8.79
N ILE A 564 10.95 -18.90 7.46
CA ILE A 564 12.00 -19.33 6.52
C ILE A 564 12.47 -18.08 5.76
N ILE A 565 13.71 -17.65 6.01
CA ILE A 565 14.30 -16.45 5.42
C ILE A 565 15.40 -16.86 4.44
N ILE A 566 15.08 -16.78 3.15
CA ILE A 566 15.90 -17.28 2.06
C ILE A 566 16.71 -16.16 1.43
N ASN A 567 18.01 -16.43 1.18
CA ASN A 567 18.94 -15.53 0.48
C ASN A 567 19.06 -14.12 1.08
N ASN A 568 18.56 -13.94 2.30
CA ASN A 568 18.64 -12.74 3.09
C ASN A 568 18.61 -13.13 4.58
N THR A 569 18.28 -12.19 5.45
CA THR A 569 18.50 -12.31 6.88
C THR A 569 17.49 -11.52 7.71
N PHE A 570 17.73 -11.53 9.03
CA PHE A 570 17.10 -10.67 10.01
C PHE A 570 17.79 -9.30 10.09
N HIS A 571 16.99 -8.24 10.03
CA HIS A 571 17.42 -6.84 10.04
C HIS A 571 16.90 -6.13 11.31
N PRO A 572 17.55 -6.31 12.47
CA PRO A 572 17.20 -5.58 13.69
C PRO A 572 17.80 -4.18 13.65
N HIS A 573 16.97 -3.14 13.60
CA HIS A 573 17.42 -1.76 13.52
C HIS A 573 16.97 -0.95 14.74
N VAL A 574 17.91 -0.26 15.36
CA VAL A 574 17.71 0.84 16.31
C VAL A 574 16.86 0.52 17.57
N TRP A 575 16.89 -0.72 18.07
CA TRP A 575 16.04 -1.20 19.17
C TRP A 575 16.13 -0.42 20.49
N LEU A 576 14.98 -0.37 21.17
CA LEU A 576 14.74 0.33 22.44
C LEU A 576 15.06 -0.57 23.64
N LYS A 577 15.21 0.03 24.83
CA LYS A 577 15.35 -0.74 26.06
C LYS A 577 14.06 -1.47 26.38
N ASN A 578 14.20 -2.70 26.90
CA ASN A 578 13.06 -3.54 27.28
C ASN A 578 12.05 -3.71 26.13
N SER A 579 12.52 -3.78 24.87
CA SER A 579 11.64 -3.99 23.73
C SER A 579 10.87 -5.31 23.85
N ASN A 580 11.44 -6.29 24.56
CA ASN A 580 10.87 -7.64 24.76
C ASN A 580 10.65 -8.41 23.45
N ASP A 581 11.33 -8.02 22.38
CA ASP A 581 11.26 -8.73 21.11
C ASP A 581 11.86 -10.13 21.22
N VAL A 582 11.29 -11.09 20.50
CA VAL A 582 11.72 -12.48 20.42
C VAL A 582 11.99 -12.83 18.97
N PHE A 583 13.17 -13.36 18.67
CA PHE A 583 13.53 -13.92 17.37
C PHE A 583 14.12 -15.33 17.58
N GLU A 584 13.26 -16.35 17.47
CA GLU A 584 13.62 -17.73 17.79
C GLU A 584 13.06 -18.73 16.78
N HIS A 585 13.72 -19.87 16.61
CA HIS A 585 13.24 -20.93 15.73
C HIS A 585 12.97 -20.46 14.29
N ASN A 586 13.84 -19.63 13.71
CA ASN A 586 13.76 -19.24 12.30
C ASN A 586 14.86 -19.95 11.50
N ILE A 587 14.61 -20.23 10.23
CA ILE A 587 15.66 -20.61 9.27
C ILE A 587 16.22 -19.34 8.64
N VAL A 588 17.54 -19.11 8.75
CA VAL A 588 18.21 -17.89 8.30
C VAL A 588 19.37 -18.22 7.37
N SER A 589 19.42 -17.55 6.22
CA SER A 589 20.43 -17.83 5.18
C SER A 589 21.74 -17.08 5.39
N LEU A 590 21.66 -15.76 5.63
CA LEU A 590 22.83 -14.87 5.71
C LEU A 590 23.07 -14.37 7.15
N PRO A 591 24.27 -13.81 7.47
CA PRO A 591 24.52 -13.16 8.76
C PRO A 591 23.47 -12.09 9.05
N TYR A 592 23.15 -11.85 10.33
CA TYR A 592 22.24 -10.74 10.69
C TYR A 592 22.78 -9.39 10.24
N ALA A 593 21.87 -8.45 9.97
CA ALA A 593 22.20 -7.08 9.56
C ALA A 593 21.79 -6.07 10.64
N PRO A 594 22.45 -6.04 11.82
CA PRO A 594 22.08 -5.12 12.89
C PRO A 594 22.51 -3.68 12.58
N ILE A 595 21.64 -2.72 12.89
CA ILE A 595 21.95 -1.30 12.74
C ILE A 595 21.69 -0.56 14.04
N LEU A 596 22.76 0.03 14.61
CA LEU A 596 22.72 0.85 15.83
C LEU A 596 21.97 0.16 16.99
N ILE A 597 22.21 -1.14 17.17
CA ILE A 597 21.66 -1.97 18.26
C ILE A 597 22.53 -1.83 19.51
N ASN A 598 21.92 -1.36 20.59
CA ASN A 598 22.54 -1.26 21.91
C ASN A 598 21.88 -2.19 22.95
N ASN A 599 20.67 -2.66 22.66
CA ASN A 599 19.92 -3.58 23.52
C ASN A 599 19.33 -4.65 22.63
N TRP A 600 19.47 -5.89 23.06
CA TRP A 600 18.76 -7.01 22.48
C TRP A 600 17.45 -7.20 23.24
N GLY A 601 16.42 -7.67 22.55
CA GLY A 601 15.09 -7.88 23.11
C GLY A 601 15.08 -8.98 24.18
N LYS A 602 13.94 -9.64 24.35
CA LYS A 602 13.82 -10.75 25.29
C LYS A 602 14.71 -11.93 24.91
N SER A 603 14.77 -12.27 23.62
CA SER A 603 15.60 -13.39 23.13
C SER A 603 15.88 -13.29 21.63
N VAL A 604 17.11 -13.62 21.25
CA VAL A 604 17.53 -13.88 19.86
C VAL A 604 18.40 -15.14 19.89
N ASP A 605 17.77 -16.29 19.74
CA ASP A 605 18.40 -17.59 19.98
C ASP A 605 17.61 -18.75 19.34
N GLN A 606 18.17 -19.97 19.37
CA GLN A 606 17.51 -21.19 18.90
C GLN A 606 17.05 -21.14 17.43
N ASN A 607 17.79 -20.43 16.58
CA ASN A 607 17.58 -20.36 15.14
C ASN A 607 18.39 -21.45 14.41
N PHE A 608 18.03 -21.69 13.16
CA PHE A 608 18.73 -22.61 12.26
C PHE A 608 19.39 -21.84 11.12
N PHE A 609 20.71 -21.83 11.08
CA PHE A 609 21.48 -21.14 10.05
C PHE A 609 21.83 -22.08 8.89
N LEU A 610 21.71 -21.61 7.64
CA LEU A 610 22.12 -22.42 6.48
C LEU A 610 23.64 -22.50 6.31
N THR A 611 24.40 -21.61 6.96
CA THR A 611 25.86 -21.56 6.88
C THR A 611 26.47 -21.47 8.27
N LYS A 612 27.70 -21.97 8.41
CA LYS A 612 28.45 -21.91 9.67
C LYS A 612 28.88 -20.48 9.98
N GLU A 613 29.22 -19.74 8.95
CA GLU A 613 29.71 -18.37 9.00
C GLU A 613 28.65 -17.43 9.56
N ALA A 614 27.41 -17.52 9.07
CA ALA A 614 26.30 -16.71 9.58
C ALA A 614 26.00 -16.96 11.06
N LEU A 615 26.07 -18.22 11.51
CA LEU A 615 25.94 -18.54 12.94
C LEU A 615 27.10 -17.96 13.75
N ALA A 616 28.33 -18.09 13.28
CA ALA A 616 29.50 -17.56 13.97
C ALA A 616 29.41 -16.03 14.12
N ASP A 617 28.92 -15.31 13.10
CA ASP A 617 28.69 -13.87 13.16
C ASP A 617 27.65 -13.50 14.20
N ALA A 618 26.53 -14.23 14.29
CA ALA A 618 25.52 -14.02 15.32
C ALA A 618 26.08 -14.29 16.74
N GLN A 619 26.90 -15.32 16.90
CA GLN A 619 27.55 -15.65 18.17
C GLN A 619 28.60 -14.61 18.59
N ASN A 620 29.30 -14.00 17.64
CA ASN A 620 30.22 -12.88 17.91
C ASN A 620 29.50 -11.63 18.42
N LEU A 621 28.21 -11.47 18.13
CA LEU A 621 27.33 -10.45 18.71
C LEU A 621 26.83 -10.83 20.13
N GLY A 622 27.16 -12.02 20.63
CA GLY A 622 26.71 -12.56 21.91
C GLY A 622 25.33 -13.23 21.86
N LEU A 623 24.79 -13.50 20.68
CA LEU A 623 23.47 -14.08 20.42
C LEU A 623 23.56 -15.56 20.05
N ASP A 624 22.42 -16.20 19.79
CA ASP A 624 22.35 -17.51 19.11
C ASP A 624 23.25 -18.60 19.71
N LYS A 625 23.32 -18.62 21.05
CA LYS A 625 24.15 -19.55 21.82
C LYS A 625 23.68 -21.00 21.68
N ASN A 626 22.38 -21.20 21.49
CA ASN A 626 21.74 -22.50 21.37
C ASN A 626 21.28 -22.79 19.92
N SER A 627 21.63 -21.91 18.98
CA SER A 627 21.35 -22.08 17.56
C SER A 627 22.30 -23.09 16.91
N ILE A 628 21.84 -23.70 15.82
CA ILE A 628 22.62 -24.68 15.07
C ILE A 628 22.67 -24.28 13.60
N TYR A 629 23.59 -24.88 12.84
CA TYR A 629 23.71 -24.68 11.40
C TYR A 629 23.70 -26.01 10.64
N GLY A 630 23.35 -25.97 9.36
CA GLY A 630 23.47 -27.10 8.46
C GLY A 630 22.54 -27.00 7.25
N ASP A 631 22.44 -28.10 6.51
CA ASP A 631 21.43 -28.23 5.46
C ASP A 631 20.04 -28.43 6.08
N ALA A 632 19.11 -27.53 5.77
CA ALA A 632 17.72 -27.62 6.21
C ALA A 632 16.97 -28.81 5.59
N GLN A 633 17.50 -29.41 4.52
CA GLN A 633 16.89 -30.55 3.83
C GLN A 633 15.46 -30.26 3.36
N PHE A 634 15.27 -29.14 2.68
CA PHE A 634 14.02 -28.84 2.00
C PHE A 634 13.66 -29.93 0.97
N ILE A 635 12.37 -30.18 0.76
CA ILE A 635 11.88 -31.15 -0.23
C ILE A 635 12.34 -30.75 -1.64
N ASP A 636 12.06 -29.52 -2.06
CA ASP A 636 12.52 -28.96 -3.33
C ASP A 636 12.61 -27.42 -3.28
N ALA A 637 13.70 -26.92 -2.72
CA ALA A 637 13.93 -25.48 -2.61
C ALA A 637 14.01 -24.77 -3.98
N LYS A 638 14.39 -25.48 -5.06
CA LYS A 638 14.51 -24.90 -6.41
C LYS A 638 13.15 -24.56 -7.02
N SER A 639 12.11 -25.30 -6.64
CA SER A 639 10.73 -25.02 -7.03
C SER A 639 9.99 -24.13 -6.03
N GLY A 640 10.65 -23.68 -4.96
CA GLY A 640 10.03 -22.94 -3.86
C GLY A 640 9.22 -23.82 -2.90
N ASN A 641 9.46 -25.14 -2.89
CA ASN A 641 8.90 -26.06 -1.91
C ASN A 641 9.85 -26.20 -0.72
N TYR A 642 9.60 -25.38 0.29
CA TYR A 642 10.41 -25.30 1.52
C TYR A 642 9.89 -26.20 2.65
N HIS A 643 9.02 -27.17 2.37
CA HIS A 643 8.70 -28.22 3.33
C HIS A 643 9.97 -28.98 3.72
N LEU A 644 10.05 -29.41 4.98
CA LEU A 644 11.22 -30.10 5.52
C LEU A 644 11.09 -31.61 5.33
N LYS A 645 12.18 -32.27 4.90
CA LYS A 645 12.22 -33.74 4.86
C LYS A 645 12.13 -34.34 6.27
N PRO A 646 11.55 -35.54 6.43
CA PRO A 646 11.61 -36.27 7.69
C PRO A 646 13.05 -36.43 8.18
N GLY A 647 13.31 -36.09 9.44
CA GLY A 647 14.65 -36.16 10.04
C GLY A 647 15.56 -34.96 9.75
N SER A 648 15.05 -33.92 9.07
CA SER A 648 15.78 -32.67 8.85
C SER A 648 16.42 -32.14 10.14
N PRO A 649 17.69 -31.70 10.11
CA PRO A 649 18.35 -31.07 11.24
C PRO A 649 17.60 -29.84 11.77
N ALA A 650 16.89 -29.10 10.90
CA ALA A 650 16.10 -27.94 11.29
C ALA A 650 15.00 -28.29 12.30
N LEU A 651 14.41 -29.49 12.19
CA LEU A 651 13.40 -29.96 13.16
C LEU A 651 13.97 -30.09 14.58
N LYS A 652 15.26 -30.40 14.72
CA LYS A 652 15.95 -30.47 16.02
C LYS A 652 16.18 -29.10 16.64
N ALA A 653 16.22 -28.04 15.83
CA ALA A 653 16.29 -26.65 16.28
C ALA A 653 14.91 -26.09 16.72
N GLY A 654 13.86 -26.93 16.74
CA GLY A 654 12.51 -26.51 17.10
C GLY A 654 11.70 -25.93 15.94
N ILE A 655 12.25 -25.92 14.72
CA ILE A 655 11.51 -25.53 13.51
C ILE A 655 10.40 -26.55 13.26
N LYS A 656 9.21 -26.06 12.95
CA LYS A 656 8.03 -26.85 12.59
C LYS A 656 7.69 -26.61 11.13
N ASP A 657 7.41 -27.68 10.41
CA ASP A 657 6.84 -27.55 9.08
C ASP A 657 5.42 -26.92 9.17
N PHE A 658 4.99 -26.23 8.12
CA PHE A 658 3.73 -25.50 8.10
C PHE A 658 3.10 -25.46 6.71
N ASP A 659 1.80 -25.15 6.65
CA ASP A 659 1.06 -25.07 5.40
C ASP A 659 1.53 -23.89 4.52
N MET A 660 1.93 -24.21 3.28
CA MET A 660 2.43 -23.30 2.24
C MET A 660 1.42 -23.07 1.10
N ASN A 661 0.12 -23.22 1.36
CA ASN A 661 -0.98 -22.94 0.42
C ASN A 661 -1.19 -21.43 0.17
N PHE A 662 -0.18 -20.76 -0.40
CA PHE A 662 -0.20 -19.31 -0.61
C PHE A 662 -1.09 -18.89 -1.79
N GLY A 663 -1.69 -17.70 -1.65
CA GLY A 663 -2.36 -16.97 -2.71
C GLY A 663 -3.84 -17.36 -2.92
N VAL A 664 -4.38 -16.85 -4.04
CA VAL A 664 -5.79 -17.06 -4.42
C VAL A 664 -6.17 -18.53 -4.46
N THR A 665 -7.36 -18.87 -3.94
CA THR A 665 -7.88 -20.25 -3.93
C THR A 665 -8.80 -20.54 -5.12
N SER A 666 -9.48 -19.52 -5.64
CA SER A 666 -10.36 -19.60 -6.82
C SER A 666 -9.64 -20.23 -8.02
N VAL A 667 -10.26 -21.27 -8.61
CA VAL A 667 -9.71 -21.97 -9.78
C VAL A 667 -9.54 -21.02 -10.98
N VAL A 668 -10.43 -20.04 -11.13
CA VAL A 668 -10.35 -19.05 -12.21
C VAL A 668 -9.17 -18.11 -11.97
N LEU A 669 -9.04 -17.56 -10.76
CA LEU A 669 -7.97 -16.61 -10.46
C LEU A 669 -6.59 -17.28 -10.39
N LYS A 670 -6.50 -18.53 -9.89
CA LYS A 670 -5.25 -19.31 -9.90
C LYS A 670 -4.67 -19.49 -11.29
N LYS A 671 -5.51 -19.57 -12.34
CA LYS A 671 -5.04 -19.68 -13.73
C LYS A 671 -4.48 -18.37 -14.28
N LEU A 672 -4.94 -17.23 -13.74
CA LEU A 672 -4.49 -15.89 -14.14
C LEU A 672 -3.28 -15.42 -13.34
N ALA A 673 -3.18 -15.87 -12.07
CA ALA A 673 -2.13 -15.46 -11.15
C ALA A 673 -0.74 -15.87 -11.65
N GLN A 674 0.17 -14.91 -11.64
CA GLN A 674 1.60 -15.18 -11.79
C GLN A 674 2.16 -15.82 -10.51
N LYS A 675 3.42 -16.29 -10.59
CA LYS A 675 4.17 -16.83 -9.46
C LYS A 675 5.46 -16.04 -9.29
N PRO A 676 5.98 -15.92 -8.06
CA PRO A 676 7.29 -15.32 -7.83
C PRO A 676 8.39 -16.13 -8.51
N VAL A 677 9.46 -15.45 -8.90
CA VAL A 677 10.68 -16.10 -9.38
C VAL A 677 11.43 -16.67 -8.17
N ILE A 678 11.66 -17.98 -8.18
CA ILE A 678 12.40 -18.65 -7.10
C ILE A 678 13.89 -18.64 -7.42
N ASN A 679 14.64 -17.89 -6.61
CA ASN A 679 16.09 -17.82 -6.72
C ASN A 679 16.76 -19.03 -6.04
N LEU A 680 17.87 -19.50 -6.60
CA LEU A 680 18.68 -20.57 -6.00
C LEU A 680 19.28 -20.11 -4.67
N LEU A 681 19.43 -21.04 -3.72
CA LEU A 681 20.04 -20.77 -2.43
C LEU A 681 21.51 -20.36 -2.58
N VAL A 682 21.88 -19.24 -1.96
CA VAL A 682 23.25 -18.76 -1.89
C VAL A 682 23.97 -19.47 -0.74
N THR A 683 25.07 -20.16 -1.04
CA THR A 683 25.84 -20.96 -0.06
C THR A 683 27.15 -20.31 0.38
N SER A 684 27.46 -19.10 -0.07
CA SER A 684 28.67 -18.36 0.32
C SER A 684 28.48 -16.86 0.21
N THR A 685 28.81 -16.10 1.25
CA THR A 685 28.85 -14.64 1.23
C THR A 685 30.27 -14.13 1.39
N ASN A 686 30.85 -13.57 0.32
CA ASN A 686 32.02 -12.71 0.44
C ASN A 686 31.54 -11.29 0.74
N GLN A 687 31.32 -10.94 2.02
CA GLN A 687 31.24 -9.53 2.39
C GLN A 687 32.67 -8.97 2.45
N GLY A 688 32.98 -8.05 1.53
CA GLY A 688 34.27 -7.34 1.53
C GLY A 688 34.44 -6.51 2.80
N LYS A 689 35.68 -6.35 3.26
CA LYS A 689 36.02 -5.43 4.37
C LYS A 689 35.49 -4.03 4.04
N GLN A 690 34.67 -3.47 4.93
CA GLN A 690 34.20 -2.09 4.84
C GLN A 690 35.34 -1.11 5.13
N SER A 691 35.53 -0.13 4.25
CA SER A 691 36.51 0.94 4.44
C SER A 691 36.03 1.90 5.54
N GLN A 692 36.92 2.20 6.50
CA GLN A 692 36.67 3.17 7.57
C GLN A 692 37.80 4.19 7.63
N VAL A 693 37.48 5.40 8.11
CA VAL A 693 38.46 6.44 8.42
C VAL A 693 38.31 6.91 9.85
N GLU A 694 39.42 7.35 10.46
CA GLU A 694 39.40 8.05 11.73
C GLU A 694 39.31 9.57 11.49
N TRP A 695 38.35 10.23 12.13
CA TRP A 695 38.22 11.69 12.12
C TRP A 695 37.80 12.19 13.50
N LEU A 696 38.54 13.19 14.03
CA LEU A 696 38.37 13.72 15.40
C LEU A 696 38.43 12.64 16.51
N GLY A 697 39.20 11.57 16.30
CA GLY A 697 39.33 10.45 17.24
C GLY A 697 38.14 9.50 17.28
N ALA A 698 37.26 9.53 16.27
CA ALA A 698 36.13 8.64 16.08
C ALA A 698 36.18 7.98 14.69
N HIS A 699 35.47 6.85 14.51
CA HIS A 699 35.48 6.11 13.25
C HIS A 699 34.23 6.39 12.42
N PHE A 700 34.45 6.58 11.11
CA PHE A 700 33.42 6.84 10.12
C PHE A 700 33.50 5.87 8.95
N LYS A 701 32.35 5.56 8.35
CA LYS A 701 32.24 4.82 7.09
C LYS A 701 31.25 5.48 6.13
N ASN A 702 31.26 5.04 4.87
CA ASN A 702 30.24 5.41 3.88
C ASN A 702 28.89 4.74 4.21
N ILE A 703 27.78 5.34 3.75
CA ILE A 703 26.48 4.67 3.74
C ILE A 703 26.46 3.68 2.58
N GLU A 704 26.18 2.41 2.85
CA GLU A 704 26.30 1.33 1.86
C GLU A 704 25.01 0.53 1.69
N SER A 705 24.11 0.54 2.69
CA SER A 705 22.89 -0.27 2.67
C SER A 705 21.59 0.55 2.80
N LEU A 706 20.49 -0.02 2.28
CA LEU A 706 19.14 0.52 2.48
C LEU A 706 18.76 0.61 3.96
N GLY A 707 19.20 -0.35 4.78
CA GLY A 707 18.96 -0.32 6.22
C GLY A 707 19.62 0.88 6.89
N GLU A 708 20.83 1.25 6.48
CA GLU A 708 21.54 2.42 7.03
C GLU A 708 20.85 3.72 6.63
N ARG A 709 20.40 3.82 5.37
CA ARG A 709 19.57 4.94 4.89
C ARG A 709 18.29 5.07 5.72
N SER A 710 17.56 3.98 5.88
CA SER A 710 16.30 3.90 6.63
C SER A 710 16.50 4.29 8.09
N ALA A 711 17.53 3.75 8.76
CA ALA A 711 17.84 4.07 10.16
C ALA A 711 18.20 5.56 10.36
N ALA A 712 18.93 6.15 9.40
CA ALA A 712 19.34 7.55 9.43
C ALA A 712 18.29 8.52 8.88
N GLY A 713 17.27 8.05 8.15
CA GLY A 713 16.28 8.90 7.46
C GLY A 713 16.85 9.61 6.23
N LEU A 714 17.78 8.98 5.51
CA LEU A 714 18.45 9.54 4.32
C LEU A 714 17.73 9.16 3.03
N HIS A 715 17.82 10.04 2.03
CA HIS A 715 17.25 9.82 0.71
C HIS A 715 18.24 9.15 -0.27
N ASP A 716 19.53 9.19 0.01
CA ASP A 716 20.60 8.58 -0.80
C ASP A 716 21.73 8.05 0.09
N ASN A 717 22.81 7.55 -0.52
CA ASN A 717 23.99 7.06 0.19
C ASN A 717 25.00 8.18 0.55
N ASN A 718 24.63 9.46 0.42
CA ASN A 718 25.56 10.54 0.67
C ASN A 718 25.76 10.75 2.18
N GLY A 719 27.03 10.82 2.58
CA GLY A 719 27.43 11.21 3.92
C GLY A 719 28.48 10.29 4.52
N ALA A 720 28.99 10.69 5.69
CA ALA A 720 29.90 9.89 6.50
C ALA A 720 29.22 9.51 7.81
N LEU A 721 28.95 8.21 8.00
CA LEU A 721 28.27 7.64 9.16
C LEU A 721 29.26 7.39 10.30
N LEU A 722 28.97 7.95 11.48
CA LEU A 722 29.75 7.72 12.70
C LEU A 722 29.41 6.35 13.30
N THR A 723 30.34 5.40 13.22
CA THR A 723 30.13 4.01 13.67
C THR A 723 30.69 3.71 15.05
N ASP A 724 31.77 4.39 15.44
CA ASP A 724 32.40 4.21 16.74
C ASP A 724 32.84 5.56 17.33
N LEU A 725 32.58 5.75 18.63
CA LEU A 725 32.76 7.02 19.33
C LEU A 725 33.45 6.80 20.68
N PRO A 726 34.79 6.79 20.73
CA PRO A 726 35.52 6.75 21.98
C PRO A 726 35.17 7.94 22.89
N ALA A 727 34.91 7.71 24.17
CA ALA A 727 34.45 8.75 25.11
C ALA A 727 35.45 9.92 25.27
N ALA A 728 36.75 9.65 25.10
CA ALA A 728 37.81 10.66 25.19
C ALA A 728 38.04 11.43 23.86
N SER A 729 37.40 11.00 22.77
CA SER A 729 37.59 11.58 21.43
C SER A 729 37.18 13.05 21.36
N LEU A 730 37.78 13.78 20.43
CA LEU A 730 37.38 15.15 20.16
C LEU A 730 35.96 15.20 19.56
N ALA A 731 35.56 14.19 18.79
CA ALA A 731 34.19 14.04 18.32
C ALA A 731 33.16 14.02 19.47
N ALA A 732 33.41 13.23 20.52
CA ALA A 732 32.54 13.15 21.69
C ALA A 732 32.47 14.48 22.44
N LYS A 733 33.61 15.16 22.63
CA LYS A 733 33.67 16.50 23.25
C LYS A 733 32.91 17.57 22.45
N ASN A 734 32.82 17.39 21.15
CA ASN A 734 32.04 18.24 20.24
C ASN A 734 30.55 17.87 20.19
N GLY A 735 30.10 16.90 20.99
CA GLY A 735 28.68 16.53 21.06
C GLY A 735 28.18 15.68 19.89
N LEU A 736 29.09 15.06 19.12
CA LEU A 736 28.72 14.00 18.16
C LEU A 736 28.24 12.75 18.91
N GLN A 737 27.42 11.95 18.25
CA GLN A 737 26.82 10.73 18.76
C GLN A 737 26.98 9.60 17.74
N LYS A 738 27.07 8.36 18.22
CA LYS A 738 27.06 7.17 17.37
C LYS A 738 25.78 7.14 16.54
N GLY A 739 25.92 6.95 15.23
CA GLY A 739 24.83 7.01 14.27
C GLY A 739 24.60 8.39 13.62
N ASP A 740 25.32 9.43 14.03
CA ASP A 740 25.29 10.70 13.31
C ASP A 740 25.84 10.50 11.88
N VAL A 741 25.17 11.10 10.90
CA VAL A 741 25.68 11.15 9.52
C VAL A 741 26.08 12.57 9.19
N VAL A 742 27.36 12.79 8.88
CA VAL A 742 27.85 14.09 8.42
C VAL A 742 27.51 14.27 6.95
N ILE A 743 26.76 15.32 6.63
CA ILE A 743 26.34 15.64 5.26
C ILE A 743 26.88 16.98 4.75
N LYS A 744 27.30 17.88 5.64
CA LYS A 744 28.05 19.09 5.27
C LYS A 744 29.06 19.49 6.34
N LEU A 745 30.14 20.11 5.90
CA LEU A 745 31.15 20.74 6.74
C LEU A 745 31.41 22.16 6.21
N ASN A 746 31.03 23.16 7.00
CA ASN A 746 30.74 24.54 6.57
C ASN A 746 29.73 24.55 5.41
N GLU A 747 30.11 25.12 4.26
CA GLU A 747 29.25 25.23 3.07
C GLU A 747 29.46 24.06 2.09
N ASP A 748 30.51 23.26 2.30
CA ASP A 748 30.85 22.14 1.42
C ASP A 748 30.04 20.88 1.79
N SER A 749 29.53 20.19 0.77
CA SER A 749 28.81 18.92 0.94
C SER A 749 29.79 17.79 1.25
N VAL A 750 29.33 16.83 2.04
CA VAL A 750 30.08 15.62 2.38
C VAL A 750 29.25 14.43 1.88
N ASN A 751 29.66 13.85 0.74
CA ASN A 751 28.96 12.70 0.16
C ASN A 751 29.64 11.36 0.50
N SER A 752 30.88 11.38 1.00
CA SER A 752 31.63 10.20 1.42
C SER A 752 32.64 10.51 2.52
N ILE A 753 33.26 9.48 3.09
CA ILE A 753 34.37 9.61 4.04
C ILE A 753 35.62 10.27 3.43
N GLU A 754 35.90 10.01 2.14
CA GLU A 754 36.99 10.66 1.43
C GLU A 754 36.71 12.16 1.27
N GLU A 755 35.47 12.54 0.98
CA GLU A 755 35.06 13.94 0.88
C GLU A 755 35.08 14.63 2.25
N LEU A 756 34.66 13.95 3.32
CA LEU A 756 34.78 14.45 4.70
C LEU A 756 36.23 14.84 5.00
N LEU A 757 37.19 13.94 4.73
CA LEU A 757 38.60 14.20 4.95
C LEU A 757 39.11 15.32 4.04
N LYS A 758 38.72 15.32 2.76
CA LYS A 758 39.13 16.36 1.79
C LYS A 758 38.66 17.75 2.20
N VAL A 759 37.40 17.90 2.61
CA VAL A 759 36.86 19.18 3.08
C VAL A 759 37.54 19.58 4.39
N TYR A 760 37.69 18.65 5.34
CA TYR A 760 38.39 18.92 6.60
C TYR A 760 39.82 19.45 6.38
N GLN A 761 40.59 18.84 5.47
CA GLN A 761 41.96 19.30 5.18
C GLN A 761 42.00 20.76 4.68
N LYS A 762 40.98 21.22 3.94
CA LYS A 762 40.89 22.61 3.46
C LYS A 762 40.63 23.61 4.58
N ILE A 763 39.92 23.21 5.63
CA ILE A 763 39.40 24.13 6.65
C ILE A 763 40.00 23.95 8.05
N LYS A 764 40.81 22.90 8.27
CA LYS A 764 41.37 22.57 9.59
C LYS A 764 42.12 23.74 10.27
N TRP A 765 42.71 24.63 9.47
CA TRP A 765 43.44 25.82 9.94
C TRP A 765 42.53 26.83 10.67
N MET A 766 41.22 26.81 10.41
CA MET A 766 40.23 27.68 11.05
C MET A 766 39.98 27.31 12.53
N GLY A 767 40.42 26.12 12.96
CA GLY A 767 40.30 25.64 14.34
C GLY A 767 38.88 25.23 14.77
N LYS A 768 37.84 25.70 14.07
CA LYS A 768 36.44 25.31 14.25
C LYS A 768 35.68 25.35 12.93
N ALA A 769 34.59 24.60 12.83
CA ALA A 769 33.71 24.60 11.68
C ALA A 769 32.24 24.39 12.09
N LYS A 770 31.32 24.81 11.23
CA LYS A 770 29.92 24.37 11.30
C LYS A 770 29.81 22.99 10.66
N LEU A 771 29.06 22.10 11.28
CA LEU A 771 28.80 20.76 10.79
C LEU A 771 27.29 20.59 10.65
N VAL A 772 26.83 20.10 9.49
CA VAL A 772 25.44 19.67 9.33
C VAL A 772 25.42 18.16 9.39
N ILE A 773 24.69 17.64 10.38
CA ILE A 773 24.53 16.21 10.62
C ILE A 773 23.07 15.80 10.48
N VAL A 774 22.83 14.54 10.16
CA VAL A 774 21.53 13.89 10.33
C VAL A 774 21.58 13.04 11.59
N ARG A 775 20.65 13.31 12.51
CA ARG A 775 20.50 12.60 13.79
C ARG A 775 19.02 12.36 14.04
N ASN A 776 18.65 11.12 14.38
CA ASN A 776 17.25 10.73 14.59
C ASN A 776 16.34 11.17 13.44
N GLN A 777 16.80 10.91 12.20
CA GLN A 777 16.15 11.31 10.94
C GLN A 777 15.88 12.82 10.75
N ASN A 778 16.55 13.69 11.53
CA ASN A 778 16.43 15.13 11.44
C ASN A 778 17.80 15.79 11.21
N GLN A 779 17.83 16.83 10.38
CA GLN A 779 19.04 17.62 10.18
C GLN A 779 19.30 18.53 11.38
N GLN A 780 20.54 18.58 11.84
CA GLN A 780 21.00 19.46 12.92
C GLN A 780 22.29 20.17 12.51
N VAL A 781 22.45 21.41 12.96
CA VAL A 781 23.69 22.16 12.79
C VAL A 781 24.41 22.25 14.13
N ILE A 782 25.64 21.76 14.19
CA ILE A 782 26.49 21.87 15.38
C ILE A 782 27.80 22.59 15.01
N THR A 783 28.46 23.17 16.01
CA THR A 783 29.82 23.71 15.83
C THR A 783 30.82 22.73 16.39
N VAL A 784 31.83 22.38 15.61
CA VAL A 784 32.91 21.46 16.02
C VAL A 784 34.25 22.20 16.11
N SER A 785 34.98 21.98 17.20
CA SER A 785 36.38 22.34 17.41
C SER A 785 37.29 21.26 16.85
N PHE A 786 38.39 21.67 16.22
CA PHE A 786 39.47 20.80 15.74
C PHE A 786 40.65 20.72 16.72
N LYS A 787 40.51 21.33 17.90
CA LYS A 787 41.48 21.34 19.00
C LYS A 787 40.84 20.87 20.29
#